data_AF-A0A0J1IF38-F1
#
_entry.id   AF-A0A0J1IF38-F1
#
_cell.length_a   1.000
_cell.length_b   1.000
_cell.length_c   1.000
_cell.angle_alpha   90.00
_cell.angle_beta   90.00
_cell.angle_gamma   90.00
#
_symmetry.space_group_name_H-M   'P 1'
#
loop_
_entity.id
_entity.type
_entity.pdbx_description
1 polymer ?
#
loop_
_entity_poly.entity_id
_entity_poly.type
_entity_poly.pdbx_seq_one_letter_code
_entity_poly.pdbx_strand_id
1 'polypeptide(L)'
;MSNAEITFEFNERPTIKGFPELRWTGKRPYRSTQYFPAQLRERYGEEQNGWINKIFWGDNLQVMSHLLKEFRGKVDLIYIDPPFDSKADYKKKIAMRGVTATSDSTVFEEKQYGDIWTNDEYLQFMYERLIILRELLSDSGSIYMHCDWHNSHYLRSIMDEVFGPENFKAEIAWKKATKTTNSKNFGSEHDTIFCYVKCKSQETFNQIFSSLKENELRTKYIYLETPSGEIVKLTREEKLGLTPLRPGRRFRGVPLINMNQNRPNLRYEFLGHTRVWAKRQSELEKMYIEGMIFQLGNELPQKKGYLDENPGAKVNDIWVDLNPVNSQAIEKTDYPTQKPESLLERIMLISSNPGDLVFDCFMGSGTTQAVAMKLGRRFIGADINLGAIQTATKRLISLADELKPKEQSFITASAGGSSETEPEHTKKSIEDVKYTGFEVYNVNNYEFFRNPIEAHDLLMEALEIQPFPQSDIWDGELDGRMVKIMPVNRIATKADLEELKANLPYKTYEKRKEENPSEPVERITVVCMGHEPDLKASLEAELSEYKLDIEIVDILRDKADLQLKREAEAEIVCGGGKLVVRAFYPLNLMQKLSLHKEYVEDWRQLVESIMIDWNYDGVVMQPTVTDVPGKKNMVSGVYDIPSDAGSIKVKITDLLSESLEVEVR
;
A
#
# COMPACT_ATOMS: atom_id res chain seq x y z
N MET A 1 -24.48 10.93 21.72
CA MET A 1 -24.97 11.40 20.41
C MET A 1 -25.47 10.18 19.66
N SER A 2 -26.66 10.24 19.07
CA SER A 2 -27.28 9.08 18.40
C SER A 2 -26.32 8.49 17.35
N ASN A 3 -26.05 7.19 17.42
CA ASN A 3 -25.42 6.40 16.36
C ASN A 3 -26.38 6.37 15.16
N ALA A 4 -26.46 7.47 14.41
CA ALA A 4 -27.14 7.48 13.14
C ALA A 4 -26.26 6.69 12.16
N GLU A 5 -26.65 5.44 11.92
CA GLU A 5 -26.14 4.61 10.83
C GLU A 5 -26.36 5.37 9.51
N ILE A 6 -25.30 5.97 8.96
CA ILE A 6 -25.36 6.61 7.64
C ILE A 6 -25.07 5.52 6.61
N THR A 7 -26.07 5.18 5.81
CA THR A 7 -25.93 4.26 4.68
C THR A 7 -25.54 5.04 3.42
N PHE A 8 -24.56 4.55 2.66
CA PHE A 8 -24.23 5.09 1.34
C PHE A 8 -24.82 4.20 0.25
N GLU A 9 -25.48 4.80 -0.74
CA GLU A 9 -26.00 4.10 -1.92
C GLU A 9 -25.10 4.34 -3.14
N PHE A 10 -24.94 3.29 -3.95
CA PHE A 10 -24.13 3.28 -5.17
C PHE A 10 -25.00 3.24 -6.43
N ASN A 11 -24.61 4.00 -7.45
CA ASN A 11 -25.34 4.05 -8.71
C ASN A 11 -25.22 2.72 -9.46
N GLU A 12 -26.34 2.16 -9.90
CA GLU A 12 -26.32 1.03 -10.81
C GLU A 12 -26.00 1.48 -12.23
N ARG A 13 -25.04 0.81 -12.87
CA ARG A 13 -24.79 1.01 -14.29
C ARG A 13 -25.98 0.42 -15.08
N PRO A 14 -26.59 1.18 -16.00
CA PRO A 14 -27.67 0.64 -16.81
C PRO A 14 -27.14 -0.52 -17.67
N THR A 15 -27.90 -1.61 -17.73
CA THR A 15 -27.62 -2.75 -18.60
C THR A 15 -27.90 -2.35 -20.05
N ILE A 16 -26.87 -1.87 -20.74
CA ILE A 16 -26.95 -1.45 -22.14
C ILE A 16 -26.63 -2.64 -23.05
N LYS A 17 -27.49 -2.88 -24.06
CA LYS A 17 -27.27 -3.92 -25.07
C LYS A 17 -25.92 -3.72 -25.77
N GLY A 18 -25.04 -4.73 -25.69
CA GLY A 18 -23.74 -4.74 -26.39
C GLY A 18 -22.51 -4.68 -25.48
N PHE A 19 -22.66 -4.56 -24.16
CA PHE A 19 -21.56 -4.64 -23.21
C PHE A 19 -21.41 -6.07 -22.67
N PRO A 20 -20.19 -6.68 -22.72
CA PRO A 20 -19.95 -7.97 -22.09
C PRO A 20 -20.02 -7.85 -20.55
N GLU A 21 -20.60 -8.86 -19.89
CA GLU A 21 -20.71 -8.94 -18.43
C GLU A 21 -20.00 -10.21 -17.94
N LEU A 22 -19.10 -10.06 -16.97
CA LEU A 22 -18.50 -11.20 -16.27
C LEU A 22 -19.47 -11.71 -15.20
N ARG A 23 -19.73 -13.02 -15.20
CA ARG A 23 -20.56 -13.70 -14.20
C ARG A 23 -19.77 -14.80 -13.51
N TRP A 24 -19.99 -14.97 -12.21
CA TRP A 24 -19.45 -16.05 -11.37
C TRP A 24 -20.51 -16.49 -10.35
N THR A 25 -20.31 -17.64 -9.72
CA THR A 25 -21.27 -18.18 -8.72
C THR A 25 -21.18 -17.32 -7.47
N GLY A 26 -22.31 -16.73 -7.04
CA GLY A 26 -22.31 -15.83 -5.88
C GLY A 26 -22.01 -14.36 -6.20
N LYS A 27 -21.89 -13.96 -7.48
CA LYS A 27 -21.86 -12.55 -7.86
C LYS A 27 -23.12 -11.86 -7.34
N ARG A 28 -22.95 -10.89 -6.45
CA ARG A 28 -24.05 -10.13 -5.85
C ARG A 28 -23.87 -8.63 -6.06
N PRO A 29 -24.95 -7.89 -6.38
CA PRO A 29 -24.88 -6.43 -6.44
C PRO A 29 -24.44 -5.84 -5.11
N TYR A 30 -23.46 -4.95 -5.14
CA TYR A 30 -23.03 -4.19 -3.97
C TYR A 30 -23.63 -2.79 -4.06
N ARG A 31 -24.81 -2.62 -3.48
CA ARG A 31 -25.64 -1.41 -3.63
C ARG A 31 -25.46 -0.40 -2.52
N SER A 32 -25.08 -0.86 -1.34
CA SER A 32 -24.90 0.00 -0.20
C SER A 32 -23.87 -0.54 0.76
N THR A 33 -23.34 0.35 1.61
CA THR A 33 -22.45 -0.03 2.69
C THR A 33 -22.78 0.72 3.97
N GLN A 34 -22.49 0.06 5.09
CA GLN A 34 -22.51 0.65 6.43
C GLN A 34 -21.06 0.92 6.84
N TYR A 35 -20.87 1.92 7.71
CA TYR A 35 -19.54 2.27 8.21
C TYR A 35 -19.54 2.27 9.73
N PHE A 36 -18.36 2.02 10.28
CA PHE A 36 -18.09 2.15 11.69
C PHE A 36 -17.19 3.36 11.96
N PRO A 37 -17.30 3.99 13.14
CA PRO A 37 -16.45 5.13 13.47
C PRO A 37 -15.01 4.68 13.68
N ALA A 38 -14.08 5.34 12.98
CA ALA A 38 -12.66 5.21 13.25
C ALA A 38 -12.30 5.87 14.59
N GLN A 39 -11.43 5.22 15.34
CA GLN A 39 -10.93 5.71 16.63
C GLN A 39 -9.46 6.10 16.47
N LEU A 40 -9.12 7.35 16.75
CA LEU A 40 -7.73 7.80 16.76
C LEU A 40 -7.00 7.12 17.93
N ARG A 41 -5.86 6.48 17.65
CA ARG A 41 -5.04 5.79 18.65
C ARG A 41 -3.70 6.45 18.85
N GLU A 42 -3.04 6.83 17.76
CA GLU A 42 -1.70 7.39 17.80
C GLU A 42 -1.60 8.61 16.90
N ARG A 43 -0.77 9.58 17.29
CA ARG A 43 -0.42 10.73 16.47
C ARG A 43 1.09 10.94 16.49
N TYR A 44 1.64 11.17 15.31
CA TYR A 44 3.07 11.42 15.10
C TYR A 44 3.29 12.70 14.32
N GLY A 45 4.13 13.58 14.85
CA GLY A 45 4.45 14.86 14.23
C GLY A 45 3.26 15.82 14.19
N GLU A 46 3.42 16.88 13.40
CA GLU A 46 2.50 18.02 13.37
C GLU A 46 1.68 18.08 12.09
N GLU A 47 0.53 18.73 12.20
CA GLU A 47 -0.31 19.08 11.07
C GLU A 47 0.40 20.10 10.16
N GLN A 48 0.29 19.90 8.84
CA GLN A 48 0.82 20.81 7.84
C GLN A 48 -0.31 21.28 6.93
N ASN A 49 -0.54 22.60 6.87
CA ASN A 49 -1.54 23.24 6.01
C ASN A 49 -2.97 22.67 6.14
N GLY A 50 -3.46 22.46 7.36
CA GLY A 50 -4.81 21.92 7.54
C GLY A 50 -4.89 20.39 7.40
N TRP A 51 -3.75 19.71 7.23
CA TRP A 51 -3.70 18.29 6.93
C TRP A 51 -2.68 17.52 7.76
N ILE A 52 -3.12 16.37 8.24
CA ILE A 52 -2.28 15.32 8.80
C ILE A 52 -2.65 14.01 8.10
N ASN A 53 -1.63 13.25 7.69
CA ASN A 53 -1.84 12.00 6.97
C ASN A 53 -2.48 10.95 7.87
N LYS A 54 -3.11 9.93 7.28
CA LYS A 54 -3.89 8.96 8.05
C LYS A 54 -3.55 7.53 7.68
N ILE A 55 -3.37 6.69 8.69
CA ILE A 55 -3.19 5.24 8.57
C ILE A 55 -4.36 4.60 9.32
N PHE A 56 -5.02 3.64 8.71
CA PHE A 56 -6.12 2.91 9.32
C PHE A 56 -5.74 1.44 9.47
N TRP A 57 -5.78 0.95 10.70
CA TRP A 57 -5.78 -0.48 10.99
C TRP A 57 -7.23 -0.98 10.95
N GLY A 58 -7.51 -1.96 10.09
CA GLY A 58 -8.82 -2.58 9.97
C GLY A 58 -9.07 -3.18 8.59
N ASP A 59 -10.19 -3.88 8.45
CA ASP A 59 -10.61 -4.37 7.13
C ASP A 59 -10.84 -3.19 6.18
N ASN A 60 -10.22 -3.25 5.02
CA ASN A 60 -10.21 -2.13 4.08
C ASN A 60 -11.59 -1.80 3.50
N LEU A 61 -12.54 -2.75 3.44
CA LEU A 61 -13.91 -2.42 3.03
C LEU A 61 -14.54 -1.48 4.06
N GLN A 62 -14.42 -1.81 5.34
CA GLN A 62 -14.95 -0.99 6.45
C GLN A 62 -14.24 0.37 6.56
N VAL A 63 -12.92 0.38 6.40
CA VAL A 63 -12.15 1.63 6.35
C VAL A 63 -12.66 2.50 5.20
N MET A 64 -12.77 1.96 3.98
CA MET A 64 -13.24 2.73 2.84
C MET A 64 -14.68 3.21 3.00
N SER A 65 -15.56 2.41 3.61
CA SER A 65 -16.91 2.83 3.99
C SER A 65 -16.90 4.03 4.93
N HIS A 66 -16.00 4.03 5.93
CA HIS A 66 -15.80 5.18 6.82
C HIS A 66 -15.31 6.41 6.04
N LEU A 67 -14.35 6.22 5.13
CA LEU A 67 -13.78 7.29 4.33
C LEU A 67 -14.80 7.97 3.41
N LEU A 68 -15.85 7.28 2.96
CA LEU A 68 -16.90 7.88 2.11
C LEU A 68 -17.56 9.11 2.73
N LYS A 69 -17.62 9.20 4.06
CA LYS A 69 -18.21 10.36 4.76
C LYS A 69 -17.50 11.67 4.45
N GLU A 70 -16.18 11.63 4.34
CA GLU A 70 -15.35 12.82 4.21
C GLU A 70 -14.62 12.90 2.85
N PHE A 71 -14.26 11.76 2.27
CA PHE A 71 -13.35 11.65 1.12
C PHE A 71 -14.00 11.19 -0.18
N ARG A 72 -15.33 10.99 -0.22
CA ARG A 72 -16.03 10.70 -1.47
C ARG A 72 -15.77 11.80 -2.50
N GLY A 73 -15.24 11.43 -3.66
CA GLY A 73 -14.90 12.37 -4.72
C GLY A 73 -13.61 13.17 -4.52
N LYS A 74 -12.73 12.81 -3.56
CA LYS A 74 -11.58 13.64 -3.17
C LYS A 74 -10.20 13.00 -3.32
N VAL A 75 -10.11 11.73 -3.68
CA VAL A 75 -8.83 11.02 -3.79
C VAL A 75 -8.28 11.14 -5.22
N ASP A 76 -7.08 11.69 -5.38
CA ASP A 76 -6.52 12.00 -6.70
C ASP A 76 -5.75 10.82 -7.30
N LEU A 77 -5.18 9.96 -6.46
CA LEU A 77 -4.46 8.78 -6.91
C LEU A 77 -4.69 7.61 -5.96
N ILE A 78 -5.06 6.47 -6.53
CA ILE A 78 -5.14 5.19 -5.83
C ILE A 78 -4.11 4.24 -6.42
N TYR A 79 -3.31 3.62 -5.56
CA TYR A 79 -2.53 2.43 -5.92
C TYR A 79 -2.96 1.29 -5.01
N ILE A 80 -3.24 0.12 -5.59
CA ILE A 80 -3.56 -1.08 -4.84
C ILE A 80 -2.76 -2.27 -5.35
N ASP A 81 -2.32 -3.10 -4.41
CA ASP A 81 -1.59 -4.34 -4.61
C ASP A 81 -2.29 -5.44 -3.79
N PRO A 82 -3.50 -5.86 -4.20
CA PRO A 82 -4.28 -6.85 -3.47
C PRO A 82 -3.57 -8.22 -3.45
N PRO A 83 -3.99 -9.16 -2.57
CA PRO A 83 -3.60 -10.56 -2.67
C PRO A 83 -3.87 -11.12 -4.08
N PHE A 84 -3.03 -12.04 -4.57
CA PHE A 84 -3.05 -12.50 -5.96
C PHE A 84 -3.81 -13.82 -6.19
N ASP A 85 -4.35 -14.44 -5.13
CA ASP A 85 -4.84 -15.83 -5.08
C ASP A 85 -3.78 -16.84 -5.58
N SER A 86 -2.54 -16.63 -5.15
CA SER A 86 -1.39 -17.47 -5.47
C SER A 86 -1.40 -18.85 -4.78
N LYS A 87 -2.42 -19.13 -3.94
CA LYS A 87 -2.54 -20.30 -3.06
C LYS A 87 -1.32 -20.49 -2.15
N ALA A 88 -0.80 -19.37 -1.64
CA ALA A 88 0.41 -19.33 -0.84
C ALA A 88 0.17 -18.67 0.52
N ASP A 89 0.85 -19.18 1.54
CA ASP A 89 0.96 -18.54 2.84
C ASP A 89 2.21 -17.65 2.88
N TYR A 90 2.02 -16.36 3.10
CA TYR A 90 3.12 -15.42 3.25
C TYR A 90 3.54 -15.38 4.70
N LYS A 91 4.84 -15.60 4.95
CA LYS A 91 5.38 -15.70 6.32
C LYS A 91 6.45 -14.64 6.59
N LYS A 92 6.41 -14.03 7.77
CA LYS A 92 7.49 -13.19 8.34
C LYS A 92 8.52 -14.12 8.95
N LYS A 93 9.80 -13.93 8.61
CA LYS A 93 10.90 -14.55 9.34
C LYS A 93 11.21 -13.71 10.57
N ILE A 94 11.08 -14.31 11.74
CA ILE A 94 11.36 -13.66 13.01
C ILE A 94 12.70 -14.17 13.51
N ALA A 95 13.62 -13.25 13.79
CA ALA A 95 14.94 -13.53 14.34
C ALA A 95 15.13 -12.74 15.63
N MET A 96 15.69 -13.37 16.65
CA MET A 96 16.04 -12.70 17.90
C MET A 96 17.12 -11.63 17.67
N ARG A 97 16.99 -10.47 18.33
CA ARG A 97 17.95 -9.37 18.19
C ARG A 97 19.24 -9.67 18.98
N GLY A 98 20.39 -9.25 18.45
CA GLY A 98 21.67 -9.31 19.15
C GLY A 98 22.38 -10.68 19.16
N VAL A 99 21.80 -11.72 18.55
CA VAL A 99 22.43 -13.05 18.44
C VAL A 99 23.28 -13.13 17.17
N THR A 100 24.57 -13.45 17.32
CA THR A 100 25.48 -13.68 16.18
C THR A 100 25.30 -15.13 15.72
N ALA A 101 24.54 -15.35 14.65
CA ALA A 101 24.15 -16.69 14.21
C ALA A 101 25.35 -17.60 13.88
N THR A 102 25.54 -18.66 14.67
CA THR A 102 26.32 -19.86 14.29
C THR A 102 25.43 -21.03 13.84
N SER A 103 24.11 -20.91 13.92
CA SER A 103 23.15 -21.94 13.48
C SER A 103 21.87 -21.32 12.91
N ASP A 104 21.29 -21.94 11.89
CA ASP A 104 19.98 -21.61 11.28
C ASP A 104 18.77 -21.83 12.25
N SER A 105 19.04 -22.10 13.52
CA SER A 105 18.07 -22.54 14.54
C SER A 105 17.50 -21.41 15.40
N THR A 106 17.67 -20.14 15.02
CA THR A 106 17.19 -18.95 15.76
C THR A 106 16.20 -18.11 14.96
N VAL A 107 15.64 -18.70 13.90
CA VAL A 107 14.72 -18.05 12.97
C VAL A 107 13.50 -18.93 12.81
N PHE A 108 12.33 -18.42 13.20
CA PHE A 108 11.06 -19.10 12.97
C PHE A 108 10.16 -18.26 12.06
N GLU A 109 9.18 -18.91 11.43
CA GLU A 109 8.30 -18.30 10.44
C GLU A 109 6.91 -18.08 11.01
N GLU A 110 6.41 -16.85 10.95
CA GLU A 110 5.06 -16.47 11.35
C GLU A 110 4.20 -16.17 10.13
N LYS A 111 3.04 -16.82 9.99
CA LYS A 111 2.10 -16.55 8.89
C LYS A 111 1.56 -15.12 9.04
N GLN A 112 1.81 -14.26 8.06
CA GLN A 112 1.31 -12.88 8.04
C GLN A 112 -0.07 -12.76 7.39
N TYR A 113 -0.27 -13.46 6.27
CA TYR A 113 -1.55 -13.54 5.59
C TYR A 113 -1.56 -14.76 4.66
N GLY A 114 -2.72 -15.38 4.48
CA GLY A 114 -2.94 -16.44 3.51
C GLY A 114 -3.54 -15.89 2.22
N ASP A 115 -3.07 -16.35 1.08
CA ASP A 115 -3.60 -16.01 -0.24
C ASP A 115 -4.26 -17.24 -0.87
N ILE A 116 -5.15 -17.87 -0.10
CA ILE A 116 -5.87 -19.08 -0.47
C ILE A 116 -7.36 -18.72 -0.53
N TRP A 117 -7.91 -18.69 -1.73
CA TRP A 117 -9.32 -18.40 -1.95
C TRP A 117 -10.03 -19.60 -2.59
N THR A 118 -11.33 -19.73 -2.34
CA THR A 118 -12.22 -20.51 -3.21
C THR A 118 -12.56 -19.60 -4.39
N ASN A 119 -12.44 -20.12 -5.63
CA ASN A 119 -12.27 -19.33 -6.87
C ASN A 119 -13.16 -18.06 -6.98
N ASP A 120 -14.42 -18.16 -6.58
CA ASP A 120 -15.43 -17.13 -6.83
C ASP A 120 -15.49 -16.05 -5.72
N GLU A 121 -15.01 -16.35 -4.51
CA GLU A 121 -15.02 -15.41 -3.37
C GLU A 121 -14.07 -14.23 -3.57
N TYR A 122 -12.90 -14.49 -4.18
CA TYR A 122 -11.92 -13.45 -4.48
C TYR A 122 -12.49 -12.39 -5.43
N LEU A 123 -13.26 -12.81 -6.44
CA LEU A 123 -13.89 -11.89 -7.39
C LEU A 123 -14.92 -11.00 -6.69
N GLN A 124 -15.74 -11.57 -5.80
CA GLN A 124 -16.68 -10.79 -5.00
C GLN A 124 -15.96 -9.82 -4.05
N PHE A 125 -14.89 -10.28 -3.39
CA PHE A 125 -14.05 -9.46 -2.51
C PHE A 125 -13.49 -8.23 -3.22
N MET A 126 -12.96 -8.40 -4.45
CA MET A 126 -12.42 -7.29 -5.24
C MET A 126 -13.52 -6.41 -5.84
N TYR A 127 -14.65 -6.99 -6.26
CA TYR A 127 -15.79 -6.26 -6.81
C TYR A 127 -16.31 -5.18 -5.84
N GLU A 128 -16.59 -5.56 -4.59
CA GLU A 128 -17.10 -4.66 -3.55
C GLU A 128 -16.13 -3.50 -3.28
N ARG A 129 -14.82 -3.79 -3.27
CA ARG A 129 -13.76 -2.80 -3.02
C ARG A 129 -13.61 -1.83 -4.18
N LEU A 130 -13.59 -2.32 -5.41
CA LEU A 130 -13.44 -1.49 -6.61
C LEU A 130 -14.60 -0.48 -6.75
N ILE A 131 -15.81 -0.87 -6.34
CA ILE A 131 -16.97 0.04 -6.30
C ILE A 131 -16.72 1.22 -5.35
N ILE A 132 -16.27 0.97 -4.12
CA ILE A 132 -16.01 2.07 -3.17
C ILE A 132 -14.81 2.90 -3.61
N LEU A 133 -13.74 2.28 -4.13
CA LEU A 133 -12.56 2.99 -4.62
C LEU A 133 -12.92 4.00 -5.73
N ARG A 134 -13.82 3.62 -6.64
CA ARG A 134 -14.35 4.53 -7.67
C ARG A 134 -15.10 5.73 -7.06
N GLU A 135 -15.85 5.53 -5.98
CA GLU A 135 -16.57 6.60 -5.30
C GLU A 135 -15.63 7.55 -4.55
N LEU A 136 -14.52 7.04 -4.01
CA LEU A 136 -13.49 7.85 -3.33
C LEU A 136 -12.69 8.72 -4.31
N LEU A 137 -12.44 8.25 -5.53
CA LEU A 137 -11.68 9.02 -6.53
C LEU A 137 -12.29 10.39 -6.84
N SER A 138 -11.47 11.41 -6.98
CA SER A 138 -11.83 12.69 -7.62
C SER A 138 -12.07 12.51 -9.11
N ASP A 139 -12.78 13.44 -9.75
CA ASP A 139 -13.11 13.31 -11.19
C ASP A 139 -11.84 13.27 -12.07
N SER A 140 -10.78 13.96 -11.66
CA SER A 140 -9.44 13.91 -12.28
C SER A 140 -8.60 12.70 -11.87
N GLY A 141 -9.07 11.94 -10.89
CA GLY A 141 -8.29 10.91 -10.20
C GLY A 141 -8.08 9.64 -11.01
N SER A 142 -7.02 8.92 -10.66
CA SER A 142 -6.64 7.66 -11.31
C SER A 142 -6.43 6.53 -10.31
N ILE A 143 -6.64 5.30 -10.76
CA ILE A 143 -6.38 4.07 -10.01
C ILE A 143 -5.42 3.17 -10.78
N TYR A 144 -4.45 2.63 -10.04
CA TYR A 144 -3.50 1.63 -10.48
C TYR A 144 -3.72 0.35 -9.68
N MET A 145 -4.03 -0.75 -10.38
CA MET A 145 -4.21 -2.06 -9.76
C MET A 145 -3.13 -3.01 -10.24
N HIS A 146 -2.29 -3.45 -9.31
CA HIS A 146 -1.23 -4.42 -9.54
C HIS A 146 -1.80 -5.84 -9.52
N CYS A 147 -1.48 -6.64 -10.53
CA CYS A 147 -1.92 -8.02 -10.65
C CYS A 147 -0.77 -8.91 -11.13
N ASP A 148 -0.78 -10.16 -10.67
CA ASP A 148 -0.04 -11.21 -11.36
C ASP A 148 -0.88 -11.87 -12.48
N TRP A 149 -0.40 -13.00 -13.00
CA TRP A 149 -1.04 -13.68 -14.13
C TRP A 149 -2.31 -14.48 -13.76
N HIS A 150 -2.56 -14.81 -12.49
CA HIS A 150 -3.64 -15.74 -12.11
C HIS A 150 -5.03 -15.16 -12.40
N ASN A 151 -5.31 -13.95 -11.90
CA ASN A 151 -6.64 -13.35 -11.94
C ASN A 151 -6.72 -12.01 -12.71
N SER A 152 -5.63 -11.57 -13.35
CA SER A 152 -5.58 -10.27 -14.05
C SER A 152 -6.71 -10.05 -15.06
N HIS A 153 -7.08 -11.08 -15.83
CA HIS A 153 -8.15 -10.99 -16.84
C HIS A 153 -9.55 -10.86 -16.24
N TYR A 154 -9.83 -11.52 -15.11
CA TYR A 154 -11.10 -11.35 -14.39
C TYR A 154 -11.17 -9.98 -13.74
N LEU A 155 -10.09 -9.55 -13.07
CA LEU A 155 -10.02 -8.23 -12.44
C LEU A 155 -10.14 -7.10 -13.46
N ARG A 156 -9.51 -7.24 -14.63
CA ARG A 156 -9.68 -6.33 -15.76
C ARG A 156 -11.15 -6.20 -16.17
N SER A 157 -11.87 -7.31 -16.26
CA SER A 157 -13.30 -7.32 -16.62
C SER A 157 -14.15 -6.64 -15.55
N ILE A 158 -13.82 -6.85 -14.27
CA ILE A 158 -14.48 -6.17 -13.15
C ILE A 158 -14.23 -4.66 -13.21
N MET A 159 -12.99 -4.23 -13.47
CA MET A 159 -12.69 -2.80 -13.61
C MET A 159 -13.44 -2.18 -14.80
N ASP A 160 -13.63 -2.90 -15.91
CA ASP A 160 -14.44 -2.42 -17.04
C ASP A 160 -15.91 -2.24 -16.68
N GLU A 161 -16.45 -3.13 -15.84
CA GLU A 161 -17.80 -3.02 -15.31
C GLU A 161 -17.94 -1.77 -14.41
N VAL A 162 -17.02 -1.59 -13.46
CA VAL A 162 -17.05 -0.56 -12.43
C VAL A 162 -16.68 0.83 -12.97
N PHE A 163 -15.53 0.96 -13.64
CA PHE A 163 -15.00 2.25 -14.11
C PHE A 163 -15.48 2.62 -15.51
N GLY A 164 -15.88 1.63 -16.33
CA GLY A 164 -16.22 1.82 -17.74
C GLY A 164 -15.00 1.59 -18.64
N PRO A 165 -15.14 0.83 -19.74
CA PRO A 165 -14.04 0.54 -20.66
C PRO A 165 -13.48 1.78 -21.36
N GLU A 166 -14.29 2.83 -21.53
CA GLU A 166 -13.88 4.12 -22.08
C GLU A 166 -12.83 4.83 -21.21
N ASN A 167 -12.86 4.56 -19.90
CA ASN A 167 -11.99 5.15 -18.89
C ASN A 167 -10.72 4.33 -18.65
N PHE A 168 -10.52 3.23 -19.39
CA PHE A 168 -9.24 2.56 -19.42
C PHE A 168 -8.16 3.45 -20.06
N LYS A 169 -6.99 3.47 -19.41
CA LYS A 169 -5.85 4.29 -19.83
C LYS A 169 -4.68 3.47 -20.35
N ALA A 170 -4.23 2.47 -19.59
CA ALA A 170 -3.08 1.66 -19.95
C ALA A 170 -3.04 0.32 -19.21
N GLU A 171 -2.46 -0.68 -19.86
CA GLU A 171 -2.00 -1.93 -19.25
C GLU A 171 -0.47 -1.89 -19.23
N ILE A 172 0.11 -1.81 -18.05
CA ILE A 172 1.55 -1.63 -17.87
C ILE A 172 2.18 -2.97 -17.53
N ALA A 173 3.17 -3.40 -18.31
CA ALA A 173 3.98 -4.59 -18.02
C ALA A 173 5.24 -4.17 -17.26
N TRP A 174 5.31 -4.51 -15.97
CA TRP A 174 6.48 -4.21 -15.13
C TRP A 174 7.35 -5.46 -14.96
N LYS A 175 8.64 -5.35 -15.27
CA LYS A 175 9.61 -6.44 -15.09
C LYS A 175 9.97 -6.62 -13.62
N LYS A 176 9.35 -7.60 -12.96
CA LYS A 176 9.54 -7.92 -11.55
C LYS A 176 10.75 -8.79 -11.24
N ALA A 177 11.31 -9.49 -12.23
CA ALA A 177 12.40 -10.43 -12.00
C ALA A 177 13.46 -10.36 -13.12
N THR A 178 14.73 -10.43 -12.73
CA THR A 178 15.88 -10.39 -13.67
C THR A 178 16.28 -11.78 -14.18
N LYS A 179 15.94 -12.84 -13.44
CA LYS A 179 16.24 -14.24 -13.78
C LYS A 179 15.13 -15.16 -13.28
N THR A 180 14.55 -15.95 -14.17
CA THR A 180 13.69 -17.07 -13.81
C THR A 180 14.43 -18.39 -14.05
N THR A 181 14.59 -19.20 -13.01
CA THR A 181 15.37 -20.45 -13.03
C THR A 181 14.57 -21.68 -13.49
N ASN A 182 13.37 -21.49 -14.05
CA ASN A 182 12.54 -22.62 -14.46
C ASN A 182 12.94 -23.10 -15.86
N SER A 183 13.56 -24.28 -15.95
CA SER A 183 13.99 -24.87 -17.22
C SER A 183 12.87 -25.55 -18.00
N LYS A 184 11.71 -25.78 -17.36
CA LYS A 184 10.60 -26.55 -17.95
C LYS A 184 9.48 -25.70 -18.54
N ASN A 185 9.35 -24.44 -18.12
CA ASN A 185 8.28 -23.50 -18.52
C ASN A 185 8.85 -22.12 -18.85
N PHE A 186 8.04 -21.24 -19.47
CA PHE A 186 8.40 -19.83 -19.60
C PHE A 186 8.61 -19.18 -18.22
N GLY A 187 9.58 -18.28 -18.15
CA GLY A 187 9.81 -17.44 -16.99
C GLY A 187 8.70 -16.43 -16.77
N SER A 188 8.11 -16.41 -15.57
CA SER A 188 7.26 -15.30 -15.12
C SER A 188 8.16 -14.13 -14.68
N GLU A 189 8.51 -13.26 -15.63
CA GLU A 189 9.41 -12.12 -15.40
C GLU A 189 8.68 -10.78 -15.19
N HIS A 190 7.35 -10.74 -15.39
CA HIS A 190 6.58 -9.50 -15.27
C HIS A 190 5.28 -9.71 -14.50
N ASP A 191 4.81 -8.61 -13.93
CA ASP A 191 3.44 -8.42 -13.45
C ASP A 191 2.75 -7.35 -14.30
N THR A 192 1.42 -7.32 -14.24
CA THR A 192 0.58 -6.39 -14.98
C THR A 192 -0.01 -5.35 -14.03
N ILE A 193 0.04 -4.08 -14.41
CA ILE A 193 -0.59 -2.98 -13.67
C ILE A 193 -1.64 -2.33 -14.55
N PHE A 194 -2.90 -2.43 -14.17
CA PHE A 194 -4.00 -1.78 -14.89
C PHE A 194 -4.19 -0.35 -14.41
N CYS A 195 -4.30 0.59 -15.34
CA CYS A 195 -4.56 1.99 -15.06
C CYS A 195 -5.92 2.43 -15.62
N TYR A 196 -6.75 2.97 -14.74
CA TYR A 196 -8.02 3.62 -15.07
C TYR A 196 -8.06 5.03 -14.49
N VAL A 197 -8.92 5.86 -15.08
CA VAL A 197 -9.26 7.19 -14.57
C VAL A 197 -10.74 7.24 -14.22
N LYS A 198 -11.16 8.13 -13.32
CA LYS A 198 -12.59 8.30 -13.03
C LYS A 198 -13.33 8.98 -14.18
N CYS A 199 -12.76 10.07 -14.70
CA CYS A 199 -13.30 10.80 -15.85
C CYS A 199 -12.18 11.12 -16.84
N LYS A 200 -12.19 10.46 -18.00
CA LYS A 200 -11.15 10.64 -19.03
C LYS A 200 -10.98 12.08 -19.55
N SER A 201 -12.02 12.90 -19.51
CA SER A 201 -11.93 14.30 -19.94
C SER A 201 -11.28 15.24 -18.92
N GLN A 202 -11.10 14.80 -17.67
CA GLN A 202 -10.55 15.60 -16.57
C GLN A 202 -9.25 15.00 -16.01
N GLU A 203 -8.68 13.98 -16.65
CA GLU A 203 -7.58 13.23 -16.08
C GLU A 203 -6.34 14.06 -15.80
N THR A 204 -5.67 13.76 -14.69
CA THR A 204 -4.29 14.20 -14.44
C THR A 204 -3.33 13.28 -15.20
N PHE A 205 -2.48 13.86 -16.05
CA PHE A 205 -1.39 13.14 -16.73
C PHE A 205 -0.18 14.02 -16.97
N ASN A 206 0.92 13.68 -16.30
CA ASN A 206 2.22 14.32 -16.44
C ASN A 206 3.11 13.44 -17.33
N GLN A 207 3.51 13.97 -18.48
CA GLN A 207 4.43 13.26 -19.37
C GLN A 207 5.81 13.15 -18.73
N ILE A 208 6.19 11.94 -18.34
CA ILE A 208 7.54 11.64 -17.89
C ILE A 208 8.42 11.16 -19.05
N PHE A 209 9.73 11.38 -18.90
CA PHE A 209 10.74 10.99 -19.87
C PHE A 209 11.81 10.13 -19.18
N SER A 210 12.26 9.10 -19.89
CA SER A 210 13.38 8.26 -19.52
C SER A 210 14.69 8.91 -19.95
N SER A 211 15.74 8.73 -19.14
CA SER A 211 17.09 9.15 -19.49
C SER A 211 17.54 8.52 -20.80
N LEU A 212 18.28 9.27 -21.60
CA LEU A 212 18.85 8.75 -22.84
C LEU A 212 19.81 7.60 -22.56
N LYS A 213 19.67 6.51 -23.32
CA LYS A 213 20.57 5.36 -23.23
C LYS A 213 21.99 5.81 -23.56
N GLU A 214 22.97 5.24 -22.87
CA GLU A 214 24.37 5.62 -23.07
C GLU A 214 24.79 5.47 -24.53
N ASN A 215 24.42 4.38 -25.20
CA ASN A 215 24.69 4.20 -26.63
C ASN A 215 24.15 5.35 -27.50
N GLU A 216 22.99 5.89 -27.17
CA GLU A 216 22.43 7.05 -27.88
C GLU A 216 23.26 8.31 -27.68
N LEU A 217 23.75 8.54 -26.46
CA LEU A 217 24.70 9.61 -26.18
C LEU A 217 25.98 9.44 -27.01
N ARG A 218 26.52 8.22 -27.09
CA ARG A 218 27.78 7.91 -27.80
C ARG A 218 27.65 8.02 -29.33
N THR A 219 26.48 7.73 -29.88
CA THR A 219 26.27 7.63 -31.33
C THR A 219 25.59 8.84 -31.97
N LYS A 220 24.67 9.52 -31.26
CA LYS A 220 23.91 10.65 -31.81
C LYS A 220 24.46 12.01 -31.38
N TYR A 221 24.82 12.17 -30.10
CA TYR A 221 25.30 13.43 -29.52
C TYR A 221 26.82 13.56 -29.63
N ILE A 222 27.29 13.65 -30.88
CA ILE A 222 28.70 13.53 -31.26
C ILE A 222 29.39 14.85 -31.60
N TYR A 223 28.67 15.97 -31.53
CA TYR A 223 29.21 17.30 -31.76
C TYR A 223 29.26 18.08 -30.45
N LEU A 224 30.23 18.97 -30.34
CA LEU A 224 30.44 19.85 -29.20
C LEU A 224 30.60 21.28 -29.73
N GLU A 225 29.82 22.20 -29.15
CA GLU A 225 29.99 23.64 -29.36
C GLU A 225 30.78 24.20 -28.17
N THR A 226 31.98 24.71 -28.46
CA THR A 226 32.86 25.30 -27.45
C THR A 226 32.36 26.69 -27.02
N PRO A 227 32.83 27.24 -25.88
CA PRO A 227 32.47 28.60 -25.45
C PRO A 227 32.83 29.71 -26.47
N SER A 228 33.79 29.47 -27.36
CA SER A 228 34.16 30.39 -28.45
C SER A 228 33.23 30.27 -29.68
N GLY A 229 32.27 29.35 -29.67
CA GLY A 229 31.36 29.07 -30.79
C GLY A 229 31.94 28.10 -31.84
N GLU A 230 33.14 27.56 -31.62
CA GLU A 230 33.71 26.55 -32.51
C GLU A 230 32.99 25.21 -32.35
N ILE A 231 32.63 24.59 -33.48
CA ILE A 231 31.98 23.29 -33.53
C ILE A 231 33.01 22.21 -33.84
N VAL A 232 33.17 21.27 -32.91
CA VAL A 232 34.09 20.15 -33.03
C VAL A 232 33.35 18.83 -32.93
N LYS A 233 33.81 17.83 -33.69
CA LYS A 233 33.33 16.44 -33.58
C LYS A 233 34.10 15.74 -32.46
N LEU A 234 33.39 14.98 -31.63
CA LEU A 234 33.99 14.20 -30.56
C LEU A 234 34.85 13.06 -31.13
N THR A 235 36.00 12.82 -30.49
CA THR A 235 36.88 11.67 -30.79
C THR A 235 36.25 10.36 -30.33
N ARG A 236 36.84 9.23 -30.72
CA ARG A 236 36.38 7.91 -30.26
C ARG A 236 36.53 7.76 -28.75
N GLU A 237 37.63 8.23 -28.18
CA GLU A 237 37.92 8.15 -26.73
C GLU A 237 36.95 9.00 -25.92
N GLU A 238 36.66 10.23 -26.38
CA GLU A 238 35.67 11.13 -25.77
C GLU A 238 34.26 10.52 -25.81
N LYS A 239 33.88 9.88 -26.92
CA LYS A 239 32.59 9.18 -27.04
C LYS A 239 32.50 7.97 -26.12
N LEU A 240 33.61 7.28 -25.85
CA LEU A 240 33.62 6.10 -24.98
C LEU A 240 33.74 6.46 -23.48
N GLY A 241 33.93 7.74 -23.15
CA GLY A 241 34.15 8.20 -21.78
C GLY A 241 35.54 7.86 -21.23
N LEU A 242 36.51 7.55 -22.11
CA LEU A 242 37.87 7.19 -21.70
C LEU A 242 38.73 8.41 -21.38
N THR A 243 38.33 9.58 -21.89
CA THR A 243 38.95 10.88 -21.62
C THR A 243 37.89 11.90 -21.23
N PRO A 244 38.22 12.89 -20.39
CA PRO A 244 37.32 13.99 -20.07
C PRO A 244 36.90 14.76 -21.32
N LEU A 245 35.63 15.15 -21.38
CA LEU A 245 35.13 15.99 -22.47
C LEU A 245 35.70 17.41 -22.36
N ARG A 246 36.04 17.98 -23.52
CA ARG A 246 36.35 19.41 -23.64
C ARG A 246 35.15 20.25 -23.17
N PRO A 247 35.36 21.45 -22.59
CA PRO A 247 34.26 22.35 -22.22
C PRO A 247 33.41 22.74 -23.43
N GLY A 248 32.09 22.64 -23.30
CA GLY A 248 31.14 23.01 -24.36
C GLY A 248 29.77 22.34 -24.22
N ARG A 249 28.84 22.70 -25.10
CA ARG A 249 27.49 22.11 -25.18
C ARG A 249 27.46 20.97 -26.20
N ARG A 250 27.02 19.80 -25.78
CA ARG A 250 26.87 18.63 -26.67
C ARG A 250 25.59 18.72 -27.48
N PHE A 251 25.67 18.36 -28.76
CA PHE A 251 24.49 18.32 -29.62
C PHE A 251 24.60 17.22 -30.69
N ARG A 252 23.45 16.91 -31.31
CA ARG A 252 23.33 16.03 -32.47
C ARG A 252 23.00 16.84 -33.73
N GLY A 253 23.41 16.32 -34.88
CA GLY A 253 22.94 16.81 -36.17
C GLY A 253 21.57 16.24 -36.52
N VAL A 254 20.60 17.12 -36.78
CA VAL A 254 19.27 16.75 -37.26
C VAL A 254 19.18 17.08 -38.76
N PRO A 255 18.91 16.09 -39.63
CA PRO A 255 18.79 16.33 -41.06
C PRO A 255 17.70 17.36 -41.39
N LEU A 256 18.01 18.27 -42.32
CA LEU A 256 17.09 19.32 -42.79
C LEU A 256 16.38 18.94 -44.10
N ILE A 257 16.51 17.70 -44.56
CA ILE A 257 15.91 17.23 -45.82
C ILE A 257 14.46 16.81 -45.62
N ASN A 258 13.60 17.07 -46.61
CA ASN A 258 12.24 16.55 -46.61
C ASN A 258 12.23 15.09 -47.05
N MET A 259 11.51 14.21 -46.36
CA MET A 259 11.38 12.82 -46.82
C MET A 259 10.54 12.72 -48.10
N ASN A 260 9.58 13.62 -48.31
CA ASN A 260 8.81 13.70 -49.54
C ASN A 260 9.50 14.63 -50.55
N GLN A 261 10.11 14.04 -51.57
CA GLN A 261 10.86 14.76 -52.61
C GLN A 261 9.95 15.42 -53.66
N ASN A 262 8.64 15.12 -53.69
CA ASN A 262 7.70 15.72 -54.63
C ASN A 262 7.12 17.04 -54.10
N ARG A 263 8.01 18.00 -53.79
CA ARG A 263 7.67 19.32 -53.24
C ARG A 263 8.50 20.40 -53.95
N PRO A 264 8.14 20.81 -55.18
CA PRO A 264 8.94 21.75 -55.97
C PRO A 264 9.10 23.12 -55.29
N ASN A 265 8.10 23.54 -54.51
CA ASN A 265 8.13 24.77 -53.71
C ASN A 265 9.15 24.76 -52.55
N LEU A 266 9.73 23.61 -52.23
CA LEU A 266 10.76 23.44 -51.19
C LEU A 266 12.11 23.03 -51.79
N ARG A 267 12.24 23.06 -53.13
CA ARG A 267 13.48 22.78 -53.83
C ARG A 267 14.22 24.09 -54.12
N TYR A 268 15.29 24.34 -53.41
CA TYR A 268 16.11 25.55 -53.58
C TYR A 268 17.57 25.27 -53.15
N GLU A 269 18.47 26.16 -53.55
CA GLU A 269 19.87 26.13 -53.13
C GLU A 269 19.99 26.75 -51.73
N PHE A 270 20.68 26.07 -50.83
CA PHE A 270 20.99 26.56 -49.50
C PHE A 270 22.35 26.03 -49.05
N LEU A 271 23.26 26.94 -48.69
CA LEU A 271 24.62 26.64 -48.23
C LEU A 271 25.41 25.69 -49.16
N GLY A 272 25.33 25.92 -50.47
CA GLY A 272 26.04 25.15 -51.50
C GLY A 272 25.31 23.88 -51.96
N HIS A 273 24.09 23.63 -51.49
CA HIS A 273 23.35 22.40 -51.79
C HIS A 273 21.93 22.67 -52.31
N THR A 274 21.61 22.14 -53.48
CA THR A 274 20.25 22.18 -54.04
C THR A 274 19.49 20.88 -53.73
N ARG A 275 18.54 20.93 -52.80
CA ARG A 275 17.71 19.78 -52.37
C ARG A 275 16.28 20.19 -52.08
N VAL A 276 15.41 19.20 -51.86
CA VAL A 276 14.08 19.41 -51.28
C VAL A 276 14.23 19.47 -49.76
N TRP A 277 14.14 20.68 -49.22
CA TRP A 277 14.35 20.96 -47.81
C TRP A 277 13.06 20.79 -46.99
N ALA A 278 13.20 20.52 -45.70
CA ALA A 278 12.08 20.32 -44.78
C ALA A 278 11.28 21.61 -44.52
N LYS A 279 11.86 22.78 -44.80
CA LYS A 279 11.30 24.11 -44.53
C LYS A 279 11.46 25.02 -45.75
N ARG A 280 10.77 26.16 -45.74
CA ARG A 280 10.93 27.22 -46.75
C ARG A 280 12.28 27.91 -46.59
N GLN A 281 12.78 28.51 -47.67
CA GLN A 281 14.10 29.15 -47.70
C GLN A 281 14.27 30.21 -46.61
N SER A 282 13.31 31.14 -46.49
CA SER A 282 13.34 32.20 -45.47
C SER A 282 13.37 31.67 -44.04
N GLU A 283 12.76 30.50 -43.78
CA GLU A 283 12.80 29.86 -42.46
C GLU A 283 14.19 29.25 -42.17
N LEU A 284 14.83 28.62 -43.16
CA LEU A 284 16.19 28.09 -42.98
C LEU A 284 17.24 29.19 -42.84
N GLU A 285 17.12 30.27 -43.62
CA GLU A 285 17.98 31.45 -43.50
C GLU A 285 17.88 32.07 -42.11
N LYS A 286 16.65 32.24 -41.60
CA LYS A 286 16.42 32.72 -40.23
C LYS A 286 17.07 31.80 -39.20
N MET A 287 16.85 30.48 -39.30
CA MET A 287 17.45 29.51 -38.37
C MET A 287 18.98 29.48 -38.44
N TYR A 288 19.56 29.76 -39.60
CA TYR A 288 21.01 29.86 -39.76
C TYR A 288 21.56 31.12 -39.08
N ILE A 289 20.89 32.26 -39.25
CA ILE A 289 21.24 33.53 -38.57
C ILE A 289 21.13 33.36 -37.05
N GLU A 290 20.12 32.65 -36.58
CA GLU A 290 19.91 32.33 -35.15
C GLU A 290 20.88 31.27 -34.61
N GLY A 291 21.84 30.79 -35.41
CA GLY A 291 22.86 29.83 -34.98
C GLY A 291 22.34 28.41 -34.73
N MET A 292 21.10 28.10 -35.14
CA MET A 292 20.50 26.77 -35.00
C MET A 292 20.95 25.77 -36.07
N ILE A 293 21.55 26.23 -37.16
CA ILE A 293 22.06 25.39 -38.25
C ILE A 293 23.58 25.44 -38.26
N PHE A 294 24.22 24.29 -38.49
CA PHE A 294 25.66 24.21 -38.70
C PHE A 294 26.00 23.41 -39.96
N GLN A 295 27.18 23.69 -40.51
CA GLN A 295 27.76 22.99 -41.65
C GLN A 295 29.25 22.80 -41.40
N LEU A 296 29.75 21.57 -41.53
CA LEU A 296 31.19 21.27 -41.41
C LEU A 296 31.78 21.16 -42.81
N GLY A 297 32.62 22.12 -43.20
CA GLY A 297 33.18 22.17 -44.55
C GLY A 297 32.08 22.20 -45.62
N ASN A 298 32.10 21.23 -46.54
CA ASN A 298 31.11 21.08 -47.61
C ASN A 298 30.10 19.94 -47.35
N GLU A 299 29.95 19.51 -46.09
CA GLU A 299 28.92 18.56 -45.70
C GLU A 299 27.51 19.19 -45.76
N LEU A 300 26.47 18.36 -45.74
CA LEU A 300 25.10 18.88 -45.72
C LEU A 300 24.82 19.67 -44.43
N PRO A 301 24.17 20.84 -44.51
CA PRO A 301 23.77 21.58 -43.33
C PRO A 301 22.76 20.81 -42.50
N GLN A 302 22.91 20.87 -41.18
CA GLN A 302 22.08 20.17 -40.21
C GLN A 302 21.61 21.14 -39.13
N LYS A 303 20.43 20.87 -38.55
CA LYS A 303 19.97 21.58 -37.36
C LYS A 303 20.68 21.03 -36.12
N LYS A 304 21.13 21.91 -35.22
CA LYS A 304 21.63 21.55 -33.90
C LYS A 304 20.46 21.09 -33.01
N GLY A 305 20.58 19.92 -32.40
CA GLY A 305 19.71 19.49 -31.31
C GLY A 305 20.55 19.25 -30.06
N TYR A 306 20.48 20.15 -29.08
CA TYR A 306 21.32 20.06 -27.90
C TYR A 306 20.87 18.95 -26.94
N LEU A 307 21.84 18.38 -26.23
CA LEU A 307 21.62 17.28 -25.29
C LEU A 307 20.86 17.72 -24.05
N ASP A 308 21.20 18.89 -23.51
CA ASP A 308 20.58 19.52 -22.34
C ASP A 308 19.13 19.97 -22.59
N GLU A 309 18.76 20.21 -23.84
CA GLU A 309 17.39 20.53 -24.27
C GLU A 309 16.55 19.28 -24.60
N ASN A 310 17.15 18.09 -24.60
CA ASN A 310 16.43 16.86 -24.91
C ASN A 310 15.93 16.18 -23.62
N PRO A 311 14.61 16.22 -23.33
CA PRO A 311 14.07 15.64 -22.10
C PRO A 311 14.21 14.11 -22.06
N GLY A 312 14.50 13.46 -23.19
CA GLY A 312 14.69 12.02 -23.29
C GLY A 312 13.57 11.33 -24.07
N ALA A 313 13.47 10.00 -23.94
CA ALA A 313 12.41 9.24 -24.57
C ALA A 313 11.19 9.18 -23.66
N LYS A 314 9.99 9.44 -24.19
CA LYS A 314 8.74 9.27 -23.45
C LYS A 314 8.68 7.87 -22.85
N VAL A 315 8.29 7.77 -21.59
CA VAL A 315 8.05 6.47 -20.95
C VAL A 315 6.79 5.85 -21.55
N ASN A 316 6.88 4.57 -21.91
CA ASN A 316 5.78 3.78 -22.45
C ASN A 316 5.21 2.85 -21.37
N ASP A 317 4.34 1.94 -21.75
CA ASP A 317 3.67 0.93 -20.91
C ASP A 317 4.52 -0.32 -20.60
N ILE A 318 5.74 -0.43 -21.13
CA ILE A 318 6.67 -1.52 -20.81
C ILE A 318 7.80 -1.00 -19.91
N TRP A 319 7.79 -1.38 -18.64
CA TRP A 319 8.72 -0.90 -17.62
C TRP A 319 9.73 -1.98 -17.25
N VAL A 320 10.89 -1.94 -17.92
CA VAL A 320 12.00 -2.90 -17.72
C VAL A 320 13.18 -2.30 -16.95
N ASP A 321 13.12 -1.01 -16.63
CA ASP A 321 14.17 -0.22 -16.00
C ASP A 321 13.97 -0.03 -14.49
N LEU A 322 12.83 -0.50 -13.96
CA LEU A 322 12.49 -0.45 -12.55
C LEU A 322 12.77 -1.81 -11.91
N ASN A 323 13.84 -1.90 -11.11
CA ASN A 323 14.22 -3.16 -10.48
C ASN A 323 13.39 -3.43 -9.21
N PRO A 324 13.11 -4.71 -8.89
CA PRO A 324 12.54 -5.08 -7.59
C PRO A 324 13.50 -4.75 -6.44
N VAL A 325 12.98 -4.66 -5.21
CA VAL A 325 13.77 -4.40 -4.01
C VAL A 325 14.77 -5.54 -3.81
N ASN A 326 16.06 -5.21 -3.85
CA ASN A 326 17.13 -6.18 -3.63
C ASN A 326 17.43 -6.35 -2.12
N SER A 327 18.14 -7.43 -1.76
CA SER A 327 18.42 -7.76 -0.35
C SER A 327 19.29 -6.74 0.40
N GLN A 328 20.02 -5.89 -0.33
CA GLN A 328 20.92 -4.85 0.19
C GLN A 328 20.34 -3.44 0.05
N ALA A 329 19.08 -3.31 -0.41
CA ALA A 329 18.47 -2.02 -0.66
C ALA A 329 18.24 -1.26 0.65
N ILE A 330 18.55 0.04 0.64
CA ILE A 330 18.37 0.93 1.80
C ILE A 330 16.89 1.03 2.19
N GLU A 331 15.99 1.03 1.19
CA GLU A 331 14.53 1.09 1.39
C GLU A 331 13.92 -0.19 1.99
N LYS A 332 14.69 -1.27 2.15
CA LYS A 332 14.16 -2.59 2.52
C LYS A 332 13.68 -2.60 3.98
N THR A 333 12.43 -2.99 4.20
CA THR A 333 11.81 -3.11 5.53
C THR A 333 11.75 -4.55 6.07
N ASP A 334 12.17 -5.53 5.26
CA ASP A 334 11.99 -6.98 5.49
C ASP A 334 10.52 -7.45 5.54
N TYR A 335 9.56 -6.57 5.23
CA TYR A 335 8.18 -6.98 4.96
C TYR A 335 8.13 -7.85 3.70
N PRO A 336 7.39 -8.98 3.71
CA PRO A 336 7.13 -9.76 2.50
C PRO A 336 6.55 -8.88 1.39
N THR A 337 6.82 -9.23 0.12
CA THR A 337 6.17 -8.60 -1.06
C THR A 337 6.33 -7.07 -1.23
N GLN A 338 7.22 -6.41 -0.46
CA GLN A 338 7.52 -4.98 -0.60
C GLN A 338 7.79 -4.57 -2.05
N LYS A 339 7.05 -3.56 -2.53
CA LYS A 339 7.26 -2.93 -3.84
C LYS A 339 8.36 -1.84 -3.75
N PRO A 340 9.15 -1.64 -4.82
CA PRO A 340 10.23 -0.67 -4.84
C PRO A 340 9.70 0.76 -4.94
N GLU A 341 10.31 1.69 -4.20
CA GLU A 341 9.93 3.11 -4.21
C GLU A 341 9.93 3.71 -5.61
N SER A 342 10.89 3.35 -6.47
CA SER A 342 10.99 3.86 -7.84
C SER A 342 9.76 3.54 -8.71
N LEU A 343 9.05 2.45 -8.41
CA LEU A 343 7.81 2.09 -9.12
C LEU A 343 6.68 3.04 -8.74
N LEU A 344 6.48 3.24 -7.44
CA LEU A 344 5.44 4.10 -6.91
C LEU A 344 5.74 5.58 -7.22
N GLU A 345 7.02 5.97 -7.19
CA GLU A 345 7.47 7.31 -7.58
C GLU A 345 7.09 7.60 -9.03
N ARG A 346 7.36 6.67 -9.95
CA ARG A 346 6.95 6.81 -11.35
C ARG A 346 5.44 6.98 -11.48
N ILE A 347 4.65 6.14 -10.82
CA ILE A 347 3.19 6.21 -10.85
C ILE A 347 2.69 7.56 -10.32
N MET A 348 3.19 8.01 -9.18
CA MET A 348 2.80 9.27 -8.56
C MET A 348 3.19 10.48 -9.40
N LEU A 349 4.38 10.48 -10.01
CA LEU A 349 4.80 11.56 -10.89
C LEU A 349 3.93 11.66 -12.13
N ILE A 350 3.46 10.53 -12.69
CA ILE A 350 2.57 10.51 -13.87
C ILE A 350 1.18 11.04 -13.53
N SER A 351 0.62 10.65 -12.38
CA SER A 351 -0.83 10.78 -12.15
C SER A 351 -1.22 11.58 -10.92
N SER A 352 -0.29 12.32 -10.32
CA SER A 352 -0.56 13.25 -9.22
C SER A 352 0.44 14.41 -9.18
N ASN A 353 0.04 15.50 -8.54
CA ASN A 353 0.85 16.69 -8.30
C ASN A 353 1.16 16.84 -6.79
N PRO A 354 2.15 17.65 -6.40
CA PRO A 354 2.37 18.00 -5.00
C PRO A 354 1.08 18.52 -4.34
N GLY A 355 0.77 18.05 -3.13
CA GLY A 355 -0.47 18.36 -2.42
C GLY A 355 -1.67 17.48 -2.77
N ASP A 356 -1.64 16.68 -3.83
CA ASP A 356 -2.71 15.73 -4.15
C ASP A 356 -2.84 14.64 -3.07
N LEU A 357 -4.04 14.06 -2.96
CA LEU A 357 -4.34 13.00 -2.00
C LEU A 357 -4.15 11.61 -2.64
N VAL A 358 -3.19 10.86 -2.09
CA VAL A 358 -2.91 9.47 -2.48
C VAL A 358 -3.55 8.50 -1.49
N PHE A 359 -4.12 7.41 -1.98
CA PHE A 359 -4.70 6.36 -1.15
C PHE A 359 -4.21 4.97 -1.56
N ASP A 360 -3.95 4.13 -0.56
CA ASP A 360 -3.64 2.71 -0.74
C ASP A 360 -4.29 1.90 0.38
N CYS A 361 -5.24 1.06 0.01
CA CYS A 361 -6.01 0.23 0.93
C CYS A 361 -5.46 -1.20 1.10
N PHE A 362 -4.27 -1.45 0.56
CA PHE A 362 -3.45 -2.66 0.72
C PHE A 362 -2.00 -2.25 1.00
N MET A 363 -1.81 -1.30 1.93
CA MET A 363 -0.57 -0.53 2.02
C MET A 363 0.67 -1.36 2.39
N GLY A 364 0.50 -2.51 3.04
CA GLY A 364 1.58 -3.40 3.43
C GLY A 364 2.72 -2.67 4.14
N SER A 365 3.92 -2.75 3.58
CA SER A 365 5.14 -2.07 4.09
C SER A 365 5.13 -0.54 4.05
N GLY A 366 4.07 0.10 3.57
CA GLY A 366 3.93 1.55 3.50
C GLY A 366 4.76 2.23 2.39
N THR A 367 5.10 1.51 1.31
CA THR A 367 5.90 2.11 0.20
C THR A 367 5.15 3.28 -0.44
N THR A 368 3.85 3.13 -0.70
CA THR A 368 3.04 4.21 -1.29
C THR A 368 3.07 5.46 -0.41
N GLN A 369 2.88 5.31 0.91
CA GLN A 369 2.89 6.42 1.87
C GLN A 369 4.27 7.09 1.98
N ALA A 370 5.34 6.29 1.99
CA ALA A 370 6.71 6.81 2.04
C ALA A 370 7.04 7.66 0.81
N VAL A 371 6.66 7.20 -0.39
CA VAL A 371 6.86 7.96 -1.63
C VAL A 371 5.97 9.21 -1.66
N ALA A 372 4.71 9.12 -1.23
CA ALA A 372 3.83 10.28 -1.14
C ALA A 372 4.45 11.37 -0.24
N MET A 373 4.96 10.99 0.93
CA MET A 373 5.64 11.89 1.87
C MET A 373 6.88 12.54 1.23
N LYS A 374 7.77 11.75 0.60
CA LYS A 374 8.97 12.24 -0.11
C LYS A 374 8.63 13.23 -1.22
N LEU A 375 7.56 12.95 -1.96
CA LEU A 375 7.11 13.76 -3.08
C LEU A 375 6.20 14.94 -2.67
N GLY A 376 5.87 15.11 -1.38
CA GLY A 376 5.04 16.22 -0.91
C GLY A 376 3.55 16.06 -1.25
N ARG A 377 3.06 14.82 -1.32
CA ARG A 377 1.65 14.47 -1.44
C ARG A 377 1.07 14.16 -0.07
N ARG A 378 -0.25 14.32 0.07
CA ARG A 378 -1.02 13.86 1.23
C ARG A 378 -1.31 12.38 1.04
N PHE A 379 -1.41 11.61 2.12
CA PHE A 379 -1.79 10.21 2.01
C PHE A 379 -2.83 9.75 3.02
N ILE A 380 -3.57 8.74 2.59
CA ILE A 380 -4.31 7.80 3.44
C ILE A 380 -3.77 6.39 3.16
N GLY A 381 -3.59 5.57 4.18
CA GLY A 381 -3.22 4.16 4.06
C GLY A 381 -4.14 3.27 4.90
N ALA A 382 -4.39 2.04 4.46
CA ALA A 382 -5.08 1.06 5.27
C ALA A 382 -4.51 -0.35 5.09
N ASP A 383 -4.46 -1.11 6.18
CA ASP A 383 -4.15 -2.53 6.17
C ASP A 383 -4.88 -3.25 7.32
N ILE A 384 -5.27 -4.49 7.09
CA ILE A 384 -5.83 -5.35 8.13
C ILE A 384 -4.73 -5.94 9.03
N ASN A 385 -3.52 -6.08 8.50
CA ASN A 385 -2.40 -6.69 9.19
C ASN A 385 -1.71 -5.69 10.11
N LEU A 386 -1.77 -5.91 11.42
CA LEU A 386 -1.09 -5.07 12.41
C LEU A 386 0.43 -4.99 12.19
N GLY A 387 1.07 -6.07 11.72
CA GLY A 387 2.49 -6.06 11.36
C GLY A 387 2.80 -5.14 10.17
N ALA A 388 1.88 -5.00 9.22
CA ALA A 388 1.99 -4.02 8.14
C ALA A 388 1.92 -2.58 8.69
N ILE A 389 0.91 -2.31 9.54
CA ILE A 389 0.71 -1.02 10.19
C ILE A 389 1.95 -0.60 10.98
N GLN A 390 2.53 -1.50 11.77
CA GLN A 390 3.74 -1.20 12.53
C GLN A 390 4.97 -1.01 11.66
N THR A 391 5.14 -1.84 10.62
CA THR A 391 6.26 -1.69 9.68
C THR A 391 6.20 -0.35 8.96
N ALA A 392 5.01 0.02 8.46
CA ALA A 392 4.77 1.30 7.82
C ALA A 392 4.98 2.47 8.78
N THR A 393 4.44 2.40 10.00
CA THR A 393 4.60 3.44 11.04
C THR A 393 6.07 3.70 11.33
N LYS A 394 6.88 2.65 11.58
CA LYS A 394 8.32 2.78 11.84
C LYS A 394 9.08 3.40 10.66
N ARG A 395 8.73 2.96 9.44
CA ARG A 395 9.30 3.52 8.19
C ARG A 395 8.99 5.01 8.07
N LEU A 396 7.75 5.41 8.34
CA LEU A 396 7.28 6.78 8.18
C LEU A 396 7.84 7.71 9.28
N ILE A 397 7.98 7.24 10.53
CA ILE A 397 8.67 8.01 11.59
C ILE A 397 10.11 8.29 11.18
N SER A 398 10.85 7.25 10.79
CA SER A 398 12.25 7.38 10.39
C SER A 398 12.40 8.34 9.21
N LEU A 399 11.51 8.22 8.21
CA LEU A 399 11.49 9.11 7.05
C LEU A 399 11.12 10.55 7.41
N ALA A 400 10.15 10.75 8.31
CA ALA A 400 9.76 12.08 8.77
C ALA A 400 10.95 12.79 9.42
N ASP A 401 11.75 12.08 10.22
CA ASP A 401 12.97 12.63 10.81
C ASP A 401 14.05 12.98 9.78
N GLU A 402 14.19 12.17 8.72
CA GLU A 402 15.10 12.48 7.60
C GLU A 402 14.68 13.70 6.79
N LEU A 403 13.37 13.93 6.65
CA LEU A 403 12.78 15.03 5.88
C LEU A 403 12.65 16.33 6.67
N LYS A 404 12.82 16.32 8.00
CA LYS A 404 12.88 17.55 8.80
C LYS A 404 14.01 18.44 8.28
N PRO A 405 13.79 19.76 8.10
CA PRO A 405 14.86 20.67 7.76
C PRO A 405 15.96 20.55 8.81
N LYS A 406 17.16 20.11 8.41
CA LYS A 406 18.33 20.23 9.28
C LYS A 406 18.52 21.72 9.52
N GLU A 407 18.25 22.19 10.74
CA GLU A 407 18.58 23.56 11.12
C GLU A 407 20.04 23.79 10.74
N GLN A 408 20.27 24.67 9.76
CA GLN A 408 21.61 25.12 9.45
C GLN A 408 22.11 25.82 10.70
N SER A 409 22.99 25.14 11.43
CA SER A 409 23.89 25.74 12.41
C SER A 409 24.82 26.70 11.67
N PHE A 410 24.29 27.85 11.27
CA PHE A 410 25.10 29.02 11.03
C PHE A 410 25.66 29.45 12.39
N ILE A 411 26.86 28.97 12.66
CA ILE A 411 27.75 29.55 13.67
C ILE A 411 27.78 31.06 13.39
N THR A 412 27.20 31.81 14.32
CA THR A 412 27.29 33.25 14.42
C THR A 412 28.75 33.65 14.63
N ALA A 413 29.47 33.89 13.54
CA ALA A 413 30.64 34.75 13.57
C ALA A 413 30.15 36.20 13.65
N SER A 414 30.32 36.77 14.83
CA SER A 414 30.25 38.19 15.18
C SER A 414 30.57 39.17 14.05
N ALA A 415 29.64 40.08 13.77
CA ALA A 415 29.93 41.51 13.56
C ALA A 415 28.62 42.29 13.70
N GLY A 416 28.64 43.34 14.53
CA GLY A 416 27.47 44.11 14.91
C GLY A 416 26.83 44.90 13.77
N GLY A 417 25.54 45.18 13.95
CA GLY A 417 24.74 46.03 13.08
C GLY A 417 23.27 45.89 13.45
N SER A 418 22.80 46.79 14.32
CA SER A 418 21.38 46.91 14.66
C SER A 418 20.58 47.41 13.46
N SER A 419 19.72 46.55 12.90
CA SER A 419 18.52 46.98 12.19
C SER A 419 17.43 45.93 12.39
N GLU A 420 16.38 46.32 13.11
CA GLU A 420 15.12 45.59 13.17
C GLU A 420 14.48 45.63 11.78
N THR A 421 14.53 44.50 11.07
CA THR A 421 13.67 44.22 9.93
C THR A 421 12.92 42.93 10.24
N GLU A 422 11.59 43.03 10.26
CA GLU A 422 10.67 41.90 10.41
C GLU A 422 11.02 40.77 9.41
N PRO A 423 10.82 39.50 9.79
CA PRO A 423 11.14 38.39 8.91
C PRO A 423 10.20 38.40 7.71
N GLU A 424 10.76 38.63 6.52
CA GLU A 424 10.10 38.39 5.24
C GLU A 424 9.54 36.95 5.22
N HIS A 425 8.23 36.84 5.06
CA HIS A 425 7.56 35.58 4.73
C HIS A 425 8.15 35.01 3.43
N THR A 426 9.17 34.15 3.53
CA THR A 426 9.56 33.26 2.44
C THR A 426 8.37 32.37 2.10
N LYS A 427 7.64 32.71 1.05
CA LYS A 427 6.65 31.82 0.41
C LYS A 427 7.39 30.58 -0.05
N LYS A 428 7.41 29.52 0.76
CA LYS A 428 7.76 28.17 0.28
C LYS A 428 6.84 27.87 -0.89
N SER A 429 7.42 27.46 -2.01
CA SER A 429 6.63 26.99 -3.14
C SER A 429 5.84 25.75 -2.68
N ILE A 430 4.66 25.49 -3.27
CA ILE A 430 3.85 24.29 -2.94
C ILE A 430 4.68 23.00 -3.14
N GLU A 431 5.67 23.03 -4.03
CA GLU A 431 6.59 21.91 -4.32
C GLU A 431 7.53 21.57 -3.14
N ASP A 432 7.77 22.52 -2.24
CA ASP A 432 8.68 22.36 -1.09
C ASP A 432 7.97 21.88 0.20
N VAL A 433 6.64 21.77 0.18
CA VAL A 433 5.87 21.33 1.35
C VAL A 433 5.91 19.81 1.45
N LYS A 434 6.32 19.29 2.62
CA LYS A 434 6.27 17.87 2.96
C LYS A 434 5.28 17.66 4.09
N TYR A 435 4.32 16.75 3.89
CA TYR A 435 3.36 16.35 4.92
C TYR A 435 3.96 15.18 5.68
N THR A 436 4.71 15.45 6.74
CA THR A 436 5.44 14.42 7.49
C THR A 436 4.66 13.87 8.69
N GLY A 437 3.73 14.67 9.25
CA GLY A 437 2.86 14.22 10.33
C GLY A 437 1.82 13.20 9.86
N PHE A 438 1.49 12.24 10.72
CA PHE A 438 0.47 11.24 10.45
C PHE A 438 -0.19 10.70 11.73
N GLU A 439 -1.39 10.18 11.57
CA GLU A 439 -2.23 9.62 12.63
C GLU A 439 -2.55 8.16 12.33
N VAL A 440 -2.61 7.32 13.37
CA VAL A 440 -3.01 5.93 13.28
C VAL A 440 -4.38 5.75 13.93
N TYR A 441 -5.32 5.27 13.13
CA TYR A 441 -6.70 5.03 13.49
C TYR A 441 -6.96 3.53 13.53
N ASN A 442 -7.85 3.11 14.43
CA ASN A 442 -8.42 1.77 14.40
C ASN A 442 -9.87 1.84 13.87
N VAL A 443 -10.22 0.95 12.94
CA VAL A 443 -11.58 0.77 12.44
C VAL A 443 -12.03 -0.63 12.84
N ASN A 444 -12.98 -0.68 13.76
CA ASN A 444 -13.50 -1.88 14.43
C ASN A 444 -12.53 -2.52 15.43
N ASN A 445 -13.06 -3.09 16.51
CA ASN A 445 -12.28 -3.78 17.55
C ASN A 445 -11.91 -5.22 17.11
N TYR A 446 -11.25 -5.39 15.96
CA TYR A 446 -10.77 -6.71 15.53
C TYR A 446 -9.37 -7.01 16.10
N GLU A 447 -9.19 -6.81 17.40
CA GLU A 447 -7.94 -7.20 18.08
C GLU A 447 -7.71 -8.72 18.09
N PHE A 448 -8.74 -9.51 17.77
CA PHE A 448 -8.77 -10.89 18.22
C PHE A 448 -7.93 -11.88 17.40
N PHE A 449 -7.94 -11.93 16.06
CA PHE A 449 -7.15 -12.96 15.37
C PHE A 449 -6.56 -12.61 14.01
N ARG A 450 -5.24 -12.81 13.93
CA ARG A 450 -4.39 -12.63 12.74
C ARG A 450 -4.50 -13.79 11.74
N ASN A 451 -5.07 -14.93 12.16
CA ASN A 451 -5.24 -16.14 11.36
C ASN A 451 -6.64 -16.74 11.61
N PRO A 452 -7.52 -16.82 10.59
CA PRO A 452 -8.87 -17.35 10.74
C PRO A 452 -8.92 -18.81 11.21
N ILE A 453 -7.90 -19.62 10.90
CA ILE A 453 -7.82 -21.01 11.33
C ILE A 453 -7.52 -21.08 12.84
N GLU A 454 -6.55 -20.29 13.29
CA GLU A 454 -6.17 -20.23 14.72
C GLU A 454 -7.29 -19.62 15.57
N ALA A 455 -7.99 -18.62 15.03
CA ALA A 455 -9.19 -18.04 15.63
C ALA A 455 -10.30 -19.09 15.84
N HIS A 456 -10.52 -19.90 14.82
CA HIS A 456 -11.51 -20.96 14.82
C HIS A 456 -11.14 -22.03 15.85
N ASP A 457 -9.89 -22.49 15.87
CA ASP A 457 -9.38 -23.45 16.86
C ASP A 457 -9.49 -22.90 18.29
N LEU A 458 -9.15 -21.63 18.52
CA LEU A 458 -9.24 -20.99 19.83
C LEU A 458 -10.69 -20.80 20.29
N LEU A 459 -11.61 -20.50 19.36
CA LEU A 459 -13.04 -20.50 19.67
C LEU A 459 -13.55 -21.89 20.01
N MET A 460 -13.09 -22.93 19.30
CA MET A 460 -13.44 -24.31 19.64
C MET A 460 -12.95 -24.67 21.04
N GLU A 461 -11.71 -24.33 21.39
CA GLU A 461 -11.16 -24.58 22.73
C GLU A 461 -11.90 -23.78 23.81
N ALA A 462 -12.07 -22.47 23.61
CA ALA A 462 -12.63 -21.58 24.64
C ALA A 462 -14.13 -21.75 24.87
N LEU A 463 -14.86 -22.26 23.88
CA LEU A 463 -16.27 -22.63 24.02
C LEU A 463 -16.45 -24.12 24.36
N GLU A 464 -15.35 -24.87 24.54
CA GLU A 464 -15.35 -26.31 24.83
C GLU A 464 -16.10 -27.15 23.77
N ILE A 465 -16.09 -26.69 22.52
CA ILE A 465 -16.75 -27.37 21.39
C ILE A 465 -16.01 -28.68 21.09
N GLN A 466 -16.75 -29.78 21.03
CA GLN A 466 -16.20 -31.08 20.63
C GLN A 466 -16.11 -31.13 19.10
N PRO A 467 -14.91 -31.17 18.50
CA PRO A 467 -14.76 -30.97 17.06
C PRO A 467 -15.23 -32.18 16.24
N PHE A 468 -15.66 -31.94 15.01
CA PHE A 468 -15.95 -32.97 14.00
C PHE A 468 -14.94 -32.91 12.84
N PRO A 469 -13.83 -33.69 12.90
CA PRO A 469 -12.73 -33.58 11.93
C PRO A 469 -13.08 -33.97 10.49
N GLN A 470 -14.24 -34.59 10.26
CA GLN A 470 -14.67 -35.17 8.99
C GLN A 470 -16.02 -34.61 8.50
N SER A 471 -16.55 -33.56 9.14
CA SER A 471 -17.80 -32.95 8.71
C SER A 471 -17.53 -31.80 7.76
N ASP A 472 -18.18 -31.82 6.60
CA ASP A 472 -18.18 -30.70 5.64
C ASP A 472 -19.18 -29.60 6.03
N ILE A 473 -19.96 -29.82 7.10
CA ILE A 473 -21.06 -28.93 7.50
C ILE A 473 -20.74 -28.31 8.86
N TRP A 474 -20.52 -29.15 9.87
CA TRP A 474 -20.47 -28.74 11.27
C TRP A 474 -19.04 -28.72 11.79
N ASP A 475 -18.70 -27.68 12.54
CA ASP A 475 -17.37 -27.57 13.14
C ASP A 475 -17.26 -28.46 14.38
N GLY A 476 -18.37 -28.68 15.09
CA GLY A 476 -18.42 -29.57 16.25
C GLY A 476 -19.79 -29.67 16.91
N GLU A 477 -19.80 -30.11 18.16
CA GLU A 477 -20.98 -30.22 19.03
C GLU A 477 -20.72 -29.52 20.37
N LEU A 478 -21.73 -28.80 20.88
CA LEU A 478 -21.73 -28.16 22.19
C LEU A 478 -23.09 -28.38 22.86
N ASP A 479 -23.10 -29.01 24.04
CA ASP A 479 -24.31 -29.29 24.83
C ASP A 479 -25.46 -29.95 24.03
N GLY A 480 -25.13 -30.87 23.11
CA GLY A 480 -26.12 -31.55 22.26
C GLY A 480 -26.65 -30.70 21.10
N ARG A 481 -26.01 -29.57 20.79
CA ARG A 481 -26.30 -28.71 19.64
C ARG A 481 -25.17 -28.81 18.62
N MET A 482 -25.54 -28.85 17.34
CA MET A 482 -24.59 -28.82 16.23
C MET A 482 -24.04 -27.40 16.08
N VAL A 483 -22.72 -27.26 16.12
CA VAL A 483 -22.05 -25.95 16.10
C VAL A 483 -21.51 -25.65 14.72
N LYS A 484 -21.79 -24.44 14.24
CA LYS A 484 -21.15 -23.85 13.07
C LYS A 484 -20.49 -22.53 13.47
N ILE A 485 -19.19 -22.41 13.23
CA ILE A 485 -18.42 -21.18 13.40
C ILE A 485 -18.45 -20.41 12.07
N MET A 486 -19.05 -19.23 12.08
CA MET A 486 -19.08 -18.28 10.97
C MET A 486 -17.71 -17.61 10.79
N PRO A 487 -17.47 -16.89 9.68
CA PRO A 487 -16.23 -16.16 9.48
C PRO A 487 -15.85 -15.31 10.70
N VAL A 488 -14.65 -15.55 11.24
CA VAL A 488 -14.13 -14.96 12.49
C VAL A 488 -13.45 -13.60 12.29
N ASN A 489 -13.32 -13.15 11.05
CA ASN A 489 -12.65 -11.90 10.68
C ASN A 489 -13.61 -10.82 10.17
N ARG A 490 -14.91 -11.10 10.13
CA ARG A 490 -15.97 -10.16 9.73
C ARG A 490 -17.28 -10.50 10.44
N ILE A 491 -18.25 -9.61 10.36
CA ILE A 491 -19.61 -9.93 10.82
C ILE A 491 -20.23 -11.00 9.92
N ALA A 492 -20.99 -11.92 10.52
CA ALA A 492 -21.78 -12.92 9.81
C ALA A 492 -22.98 -12.25 9.12
N THR A 493 -23.11 -12.52 7.83
CA THR A 493 -24.15 -12.00 6.96
C THR A 493 -25.07 -13.12 6.51
N LYS A 494 -26.26 -12.79 6.01
CA LYS A 494 -27.17 -13.81 5.43
C LYS A 494 -26.53 -14.65 4.33
N ALA A 495 -25.56 -14.09 3.62
CA ALA A 495 -24.84 -14.82 2.57
C ALA A 495 -23.97 -15.95 3.14
N ASP A 496 -23.41 -15.78 4.34
CA ASP A 496 -22.61 -16.83 4.98
C ASP A 496 -23.49 -18.03 5.38
N LEU A 497 -24.81 -17.83 5.51
CA LEU A 497 -25.77 -18.92 5.75
C LEU A 497 -26.03 -19.77 4.49
N GLU A 498 -25.77 -19.28 3.28
CA GLU A 498 -26.03 -20.04 2.05
C GLU A 498 -25.24 -21.33 1.98
N GLU A 499 -23.96 -21.29 2.37
CA GLU A 499 -23.10 -22.46 2.42
C GLU A 499 -23.59 -23.47 3.46
N LEU A 500 -23.97 -22.99 4.65
CA LEU A 500 -24.54 -23.83 5.69
C LEU A 500 -25.80 -24.53 5.18
N LYS A 501 -26.74 -23.77 4.63
CA LYS A 501 -28.02 -24.28 4.09
C LYS A 501 -27.80 -25.31 2.98
N ALA A 502 -26.96 -25.00 2.01
CA ALA A 502 -26.71 -25.87 0.86
C ALA A 502 -26.23 -27.27 1.27
N ASN A 503 -25.55 -27.37 2.41
CA ASN A 503 -24.98 -28.62 2.89
C ASN A 503 -25.80 -29.27 4.03
N LEU A 504 -26.92 -28.69 4.48
CA LEU A 504 -27.73 -29.29 5.55
C LEU A 504 -28.23 -30.69 5.17
N PRO A 505 -28.33 -31.64 6.13
CA PRO A 505 -28.72 -33.01 5.87
C PRO A 505 -30.24 -33.15 5.73
N TYR A 506 -30.83 -32.54 4.69
CA TYR A 506 -32.27 -32.46 4.46
C TYR A 506 -32.97 -33.83 4.48
N LYS A 507 -32.35 -34.89 3.95
CA LYS A 507 -32.90 -36.26 4.02
C LYS A 507 -33.09 -36.75 5.46
N THR A 508 -32.15 -36.41 6.34
CA THR A 508 -32.23 -36.74 7.77
C THR A 508 -33.30 -35.89 8.45
N TYR A 509 -33.43 -34.61 8.07
CA TYR A 509 -34.43 -33.71 8.61
C TYR A 509 -35.85 -34.15 8.24
N GLU A 510 -36.09 -34.56 6.99
CA GLU A 510 -37.38 -35.12 6.57
C GLU A 510 -37.75 -36.36 7.38
N LYS A 511 -36.81 -37.29 7.57
CA LYS A 511 -37.05 -38.48 8.39
C LYS A 511 -37.41 -38.13 9.84
N ARG A 512 -36.66 -37.22 10.46
CA ARG A 512 -36.92 -36.77 11.85
C ARG A 512 -38.26 -36.03 11.97
N LYS A 513 -38.62 -35.25 10.97
CA LYS A 513 -39.92 -34.55 10.86
C LYS A 513 -41.08 -35.53 10.74
N GLU A 514 -40.92 -36.61 9.97
CA GLU A 514 -41.92 -37.69 9.86
C GLU A 514 -42.06 -38.49 11.16
N GLU A 515 -40.95 -38.78 11.84
CA GLU A 515 -40.93 -39.56 13.09
C GLU A 515 -41.50 -38.76 14.28
N ASN A 516 -41.13 -37.47 14.42
CA ASN A 516 -41.55 -36.62 15.54
C ASN A 516 -41.85 -35.16 15.09
N PRO A 517 -43.04 -34.88 14.54
CA PRO A 517 -43.38 -33.57 13.96
C PRO A 517 -43.37 -32.39 14.96
N SER A 518 -43.50 -32.67 16.26
CA SER A 518 -43.53 -31.65 17.31
C SER A 518 -42.16 -31.24 17.82
N GLU A 519 -41.12 -32.02 17.56
CA GLU A 519 -39.76 -31.75 18.03
C GLU A 519 -38.92 -31.05 16.97
N PRO A 520 -37.91 -30.24 17.36
CA PRO A 520 -36.96 -29.72 16.41
C PRO A 520 -36.21 -30.84 15.69
N VAL A 521 -36.09 -30.76 14.37
CA VAL A 521 -35.33 -31.74 13.57
C VAL A 521 -33.82 -31.63 13.81
N GLU A 522 -33.36 -30.46 14.27
CA GLU A 522 -31.98 -30.21 14.71
C GLU A 522 -31.93 -29.03 15.69
N ARG A 523 -30.93 -29.07 16.56
CA ARG A 523 -30.53 -27.92 17.40
C ARG A 523 -29.20 -27.39 16.89
N ILE A 524 -29.17 -26.12 16.51
CA ILE A 524 -28.05 -25.48 15.83
C ILE A 524 -27.56 -24.31 16.67
N THR A 525 -26.25 -24.20 16.86
CA THR A 525 -25.59 -23.04 17.43
C THR A 525 -24.67 -22.43 16.39
N VAL A 526 -24.94 -21.19 16.01
CA VAL A 526 -24.12 -20.40 15.09
C VAL A 526 -23.24 -19.47 15.92
N VAL A 527 -21.93 -19.72 15.93
CA VAL A 527 -20.95 -18.88 16.61
C VAL A 527 -20.40 -17.86 15.62
N CYS A 528 -20.44 -16.58 15.95
CA CYS A 528 -19.96 -15.51 15.07
C CYS A 528 -19.30 -14.38 15.87
N MET A 529 -18.44 -13.58 15.22
CA MET A 529 -17.82 -12.39 15.83
C MET A 529 -18.73 -11.15 15.75
N GLY A 530 -20.05 -11.34 15.64
CA GLY A 530 -21.00 -10.30 15.29
C GLY A 530 -21.82 -10.71 14.06
N HIS A 531 -23.06 -10.22 13.97
CA HIS A 531 -23.98 -10.62 12.90
C HIS A 531 -24.93 -9.49 12.48
N GLU A 532 -25.47 -9.61 11.27
CA GLU A 532 -26.61 -8.77 10.85
C GLU A 532 -27.81 -8.94 11.81
N PRO A 533 -28.55 -7.86 12.16
CA PRO A 533 -29.60 -7.92 13.18
C PRO A 533 -30.68 -8.98 12.94
N ASP A 534 -30.95 -9.32 11.68
CA ASP A 534 -31.97 -10.27 11.26
C ASP A 534 -31.41 -11.61 10.75
N LEU A 535 -30.13 -11.92 11.02
CA LEU A 535 -29.47 -13.15 10.59
C LEU A 535 -30.26 -14.41 11.02
N LYS A 536 -30.62 -14.49 12.31
CA LYS A 536 -31.41 -15.61 12.86
C LYS A 536 -32.76 -15.76 12.17
N ALA A 537 -33.49 -14.64 12.05
CA ALA A 537 -34.83 -14.62 11.45
C ALA A 537 -34.78 -15.03 9.97
N SER A 538 -33.71 -14.67 9.26
CA SER A 538 -33.50 -15.09 7.87
C SER A 538 -33.33 -16.61 7.76
N LEU A 539 -32.48 -17.19 8.61
CA LEU A 539 -32.25 -18.64 8.62
C LEU A 539 -33.54 -19.42 8.95
N GLU A 540 -34.30 -18.96 9.95
CA GLU A 540 -35.58 -19.54 10.35
C GLU A 540 -36.64 -19.43 9.24
N ALA A 541 -36.72 -18.28 8.55
CA ALA A 541 -37.69 -18.06 7.49
C ALA A 541 -37.44 -18.95 6.27
N GLU A 542 -36.18 -19.09 5.87
CA GLU A 542 -35.78 -19.88 4.70
C GLU A 542 -35.87 -21.38 4.93
N LEU A 543 -35.68 -21.83 6.19
CA LEU A 543 -35.84 -23.22 6.59
C LEU A 543 -37.20 -23.49 7.25
N SER A 544 -38.20 -22.65 6.99
CA SER A 544 -39.53 -22.71 7.62
C SER A 544 -40.28 -24.03 7.44
N GLU A 545 -39.89 -24.87 6.47
CA GLU A 545 -40.42 -26.22 6.29
C GLU A 545 -39.98 -27.20 7.39
N TYR A 546 -38.94 -26.85 8.16
CA TYR A 546 -38.37 -27.64 9.25
C TYR A 546 -38.48 -26.88 10.57
N LYS A 547 -38.88 -27.58 11.64
CA LYS A 547 -38.80 -27.01 12.98
C LYS A 547 -37.34 -27.09 13.43
N LEU A 548 -36.65 -25.96 13.48
CA LEU A 548 -35.26 -25.87 13.96
C LEU A 548 -35.22 -25.10 15.27
N ASP A 549 -34.28 -25.46 16.13
CA ASP A 549 -33.91 -24.67 17.29
C ASP A 549 -32.57 -24.01 16.97
N ILE A 550 -32.56 -22.70 16.72
CA ILE A 550 -31.38 -21.93 16.31
C ILE A 550 -30.98 -20.98 17.44
N GLU A 551 -29.72 -21.06 17.82
CA GLU A 551 -29.05 -20.14 18.74
C GLU A 551 -27.94 -19.43 17.98
N ILE A 552 -27.83 -18.12 18.16
CA ILE A 552 -26.67 -17.35 17.68
C ILE A 552 -25.90 -16.92 18.91
N VAL A 553 -24.62 -17.28 18.94
CA VAL A 553 -23.67 -16.81 19.94
C VAL A 553 -22.80 -15.76 19.25
N ASP A 554 -23.04 -14.50 19.60
CA ASP A 554 -22.21 -13.39 19.19
C ASP A 554 -21.06 -13.26 20.20
N ILE A 555 -19.84 -13.59 19.80
CA ILE A 555 -18.67 -13.55 20.68
C ILE A 555 -18.43 -12.14 21.22
N LEU A 556 -18.66 -11.10 20.42
CA LEU A 556 -18.43 -9.72 20.84
C LEU A 556 -19.46 -9.25 21.88
N ARG A 557 -20.67 -9.80 21.84
CA ARG A 557 -21.78 -9.37 22.68
C ARG A 557 -22.02 -10.30 23.87
N ASP A 558 -22.06 -11.60 23.62
CA ASP A 558 -22.52 -12.63 24.54
C ASP A 558 -21.37 -13.30 25.29
N LYS A 559 -20.13 -13.15 24.80
CA LYS A 559 -18.90 -13.68 25.39
C LYS A 559 -17.81 -12.60 25.48
N ALA A 560 -18.20 -11.38 25.86
CA ALA A 560 -17.26 -10.25 26.00
C ALA A 560 -16.10 -10.51 27.00
N ASP A 561 -16.29 -11.42 27.95
CA ASP A 561 -15.28 -11.80 28.95
C ASP A 561 -14.33 -12.94 28.49
N LEU A 562 -14.52 -13.49 27.28
CA LEU A 562 -13.66 -14.58 26.77
C LEU A 562 -12.25 -14.05 26.47
N GLN A 563 -11.28 -14.40 27.30
CA GLN A 563 -9.87 -14.07 27.06
C GLN A 563 -9.25 -15.07 26.08
N LEU A 564 -9.31 -14.79 24.77
CA LEU A 564 -8.66 -15.64 23.76
C LEU A 564 -7.17 -15.29 23.53
N LYS A 565 -6.68 -14.22 24.18
CA LYS A 565 -5.30 -13.74 24.06
C LYS A 565 -4.64 -13.70 25.44
N ARG A 566 -3.41 -14.20 25.52
CA ARG A 566 -2.52 -13.94 26.68
C ARG A 566 -1.85 -12.60 26.46
N GLU A 567 -2.30 -11.59 27.19
CA GLU A 567 -1.69 -10.26 27.12
C GLU A 567 -0.23 -10.30 27.56
N ALA A 568 0.62 -9.54 26.87
CA ALA A 568 2.00 -9.39 27.29
C ALA A 568 2.06 -8.63 28.63
N GLU A 569 3.06 -8.91 29.45
CA GLU A 569 3.27 -8.23 30.73
C GLU A 569 4.61 -7.49 30.74
N ALA A 570 4.72 -6.41 31.51
CA ALA A 570 5.99 -5.70 31.71
C ALA A 570 6.13 -5.20 33.15
N GLU A 571 7.35 -5.24 33.68
CA GLU A 571 7.72 -4.54 34.90
C GLU A 571 8.38 -3.22 34.53
N ILE A 572 7.64 -2.11 34.71
CA ILE A 572 8.13 -0.75 34.44
C ILE A 572 8.19 0.03 35.76
N VAL A 573 9.33 0.64 36.04
CA VAL A 573 9.58 1.38 37.28
C VAL A 573 10.07 2.79 36.96
N CYS A 574 9.42 3.80 37.54
CA CYS A 574 9.89 5.17 37.55
C CYS A 574 10.61 5.49 38.86
N GLY A 575 11.84 5.99 38.79
CA GLY A 575 12.63 6.36 39.97
C GLY A 575 13.94 7.05 39.63
N GLY A 576 14.33 8.03 40.45
CA GLY A 576 15.58 8.78 40.26
C GLY A 576 15.65 9.59 38.95
N GLY A 577 14.51 10.08 38.46
CA GLY A 577 14.41 10.81 37.20
C GLY A 577 14.50 9.93 35.94
N LYS A 578 14.39 8.61 36.09
CA LYS A 578 14.43 7.65 34.97
C LYS A 578 13.23 6.72 34.98
N LEU A 579 12.79 6.35 33.78
CA LEU A 579 11.87 5.26 33.51
C LEU A 579 12.70 4.04 33.09
N VAL A 580 12.48 2.91 33.76
CA VAL A 580 13.22 1.66 33.54
C VAL A 580 12.25 0.53 33.27
N VAL A 581 12.36 -0.09 32.08
CA VAL A 581 11.73 -1.38 31.78
C VAL A 581 12.66 -2.47 32.30
N ARG A 582 12.26 -3.14 33.39
CA ARG A 582 13.06 -4.20 34.03
C ARG A 582 12.87 -5.55 33.36
N ALA A 583 11.64 -5.85 32.98
CA ALA A 583 11.26 -7.09 32.33
C ALA A 583 10.09 -6.87 31.37
N PHE A 584 10.04 -7.70 30.33
CA PHE A 584 8.93 -7.77 29.38
C PHE A 584 8.68 -9.24 29.01
N TYR A 585 7.43 -9.66 29.07
CA TYR A 585 6.98 -11.02 28.89
C TYR A 585 5.90 -11.06 27.78
N PRO A 586 6.31 -11.15 26.51
CA PRO A 586 5.37 -11.32 25.40
C PRO A 586 4.89 -12.78 25.36
N LEU A 587 3.79 -13.08 26.05
CA LEU A 587 3.37 -14.45 26.34
C LEU A 587 3.15 -15.31 25.08
N ASN A 588 2.57 -14.74 24.02
CA ASN A 588 2.38 -15.44 22.74
C ASN A 588 3.71 -15.77 22.04
N LEU A 589 4.64 -14.81 22.01
CA LEU A 589 5.98 -15.01 21.44
C LEU A 589 6.77 -16.04 22.24
N MET A 590 6.73 -15.96 23.56
CA MET A 590 7.38 -16.91 24.47
C MET A 590 6.85 -18.34 24.29
N GLN A 591 5.55 -18.51 24.11
CA GLN A 591 4.95 -19.81 23.82
C GLN A 591 5.52 -20.41 22.52
N LYS A 592 5.62 -19.60 21.45
CA LYS A 592 6.20 -20.04 20.17
C LYS A 592 7.68 -20.38 20.31
N LEU A 593 8.47 -19.55 20.99
CA LEU A 593 9.88 -19.82 21.26
C LEU A 593 10.09 -21.10 22.08
N SER A 594 9.23 -21.34 23.07
CA SER A 594 9.28 -22.55 23.89
C SER A 594 9.03 -23.82 23.07
N LEU A 595 8.14 -23.79 22.07
CA LEU A 595 7.92 -24.91 21.15
C LEU A 595 9.17 -25.23 20.33
N HIS A 596 9.96 -24.21 20.00
CA HIS A 596 11.24 -24.33 19.29
C HIS A 596 12.44 -24.58 20.21
N LYS A 597 12.23 -24.69 21.53
CA LYS A 597 13.29 -24.85 22.56
C LYS A 597 14.32 -23.72 22.55
N GLU A 598 13.90 -22.52 22.17
CA GLU A 598 14.71 -21.31 22.24
C GLU A 598 14.59 -20.67 23.62
N TYR A 599 15.71 -20.22 24.18
CA TYR A 599 15.77 -19.56 25.48
C TYR A 599 16.21 -18.11 25.31
N VAL A 600 15.56 -17.21 26.05
CA VAL A 600 15.81 -15.77 26.00
C VAL A 600 16.35 -15.34 27.34
N GLU A 601 17.58 -14.82 27.37
CA GLU A 601 18.21 -14.32 28.60
C GLU A 601 17.88 -12.84 28.85
N ASP A 602 17.75 -12.04 27.79
CA ASP A 602 17.49 -10.60 27.86
C ASP A 602 16.20 -10.27 27.12
N TRP A 603 15.21 -9.72 27.85
CA TRP A 603 13.90 -9.38 27.30
C TRP A 603 14.00 -8.41 26.12
N ARG A 604 15.05 -7.59 26.05
CA ARG A 604 15.26 -6.61 24.97
C ARG A 604 15.48 -7.29 23.61
N GLN A 605 15.84 -8.57 23.61
CA GLN A 605 15.95 -9.38 22.38
C GLN A 605 14.58 -9.63 21.73
N LEU A 606 13.50 -9.56 22.53
CA LEU A 606 12.11 -9.80 22.11
C LEU A 606 11.38 -8.53 21.71
N VAL A 607 12.02 -7.37 21.85
CA VAL A 607 11.38 -6.08 21.65
C VAL A 607 11.81 -5.47 20.33
N GLU A 608 10.81 -5.13 19.52
CA GLU A 608 10.97 -4.48 18.24
C GLU A 608 11.03 -2.96 18.37
N SER A 609 10.30 -2.38 19.32
CA SER A 609 10.34 -0.94 19.65
C SER A 609 9.75 -0.61 21.01
N ILE A 610 10.18 0.51 21.59
CA ILE A 610 9.54 1.16 22.75
C ILE A 610 9.19 2.60 22.38
N MET A 611 7.95 2.97 22.66
CA MET A 611 7.44 4.33 22.48
C MET A 611 6.97 4.89 23.82
N ILE A 612 7.29 6.15 24.10
CA ILE A 612 6.91 6.80 25.36
C ILE A 612 6.27 8.15 25.06
N ASP A 613 5.07 8.31 25.60
CA ASP A 613 4.40 9.59 25.74
C ASP A 613 4.52 10.02 27.21
N TRP A 614 5.20 11.14 27.45
CA TRP A 614 5.40 11.68 28.80
C TRP A 614 4.18 12.46 29.32
N ASN A 615 3.23 12.80 28.45
CA ASN A 615 2.10 13.68 28.73
C ASN A 615 0.81 13.15 28.09
N TYR A 616 0.54 11.86 28.31
CA TYR A 616 -0.62 11.16 27.76
C TYR A 616 -1.94 11.77 28.24
N ASP A 617 -2.83 12.06 27.29
CA ASP A 617 -4.11 12.74 27.56
C ASP A 617 -5.24 11.79 28.01
N GLY A 618 -4.97 10.48 28.09
CA GLY A 618 -5.93 9.45 28.46
C GLY A 618 -6.69 8.84 27.27
N VAL A 619 -6.46 9.34 26.04
CA VAL A 619 -7.18 8.90 24.84
C VAL A 619 -6.23 8.60 23.68
N VAL A 620 -5.37 9.54 23.29
CA VAL A 620 -4.51 9.46 22.11
C VAL A 620 -3.05 9.46 22.53
N MET A 621 -2.30 8.44 22.12
CA MET A 621 -0.88 8.38 22.39
C MET A 621 -0.12 9.31 21.44
N GLN A 622 0.72 10.19 21.98
CA GLN A 622 1.59 11.09 21.23
C GLN A 622 3.06 10.86 21.61
N PRO A 623 3.70 9.79 21.08
CA PRO A 623 5.04 9.42 21.50
C PRO A 623 6.04 10.54 21.21
N THR A 624 6.77 10.96 22.24
CA THR A 624 7.90 11.91 22.12
C THR A 624 9.23 11.17 22.09
N VAL A 625 9.28 9.96 22.66
CA VAL A 625 10.40 9.03 22.53
C VAL A 625 9.99 7.87 21.65
N THR A 626 10.80 7.61 20.64
CA THR A 626 10.68 6.43 19.76
C THR A 626 12.02 5.70 19.74
N ASP A 627 12.12 4.60 20.48
CA ASP A 627 13.29 3.72 20.49
C ASP A 627 13.05 2.55 19.54
N VAL A 628 13.59 2.67 18.32
CA VAL A 628 13.56 1.64 17.27
C VAL A 628 15.01 1.25 16.97
N PRO A 629 15.53 0.18 17.57
CA PRO A 629 16.92 -0.20 17.40
C PRO A 629 17.19 -0.74 15.99
N GLY A 630 18.39 -0.45 15.46
CA GLY A 630 18.88 -1.06 14.21
C GLY A 630 19.06 -2.58 14.33
N LYS A 631 19.27 -3.29 13.22
CA LYS A 631 19.25 -4.78 13.16
C LYS A 631 20.16 -5.51 14.17
N LYS A 632 21.28 -4.88 14.57
CA LYS A 632 22.26 -5.45 15.51
C LYS A 632 22.14 -4.91 16.93
N ASN A 633 21.27 -3.92 17.14
CA ASN A 633 21.12 -3.23 18.40
C ASN A 633 19.83 -3.71 19.09
N MET A 634 19.74 -3.42 20.39
CA MET A 634 18.57 -3.64 21.22
C MET A 634 18.05 -2.29 21.71
N VAL A 635 16.81 -2.25 22.18
CA VAL A 635 16.24 -1.08 22.83
C VAL A 635 17.08 -0.71 24.06
N SER A 636 17.07 0.56 24.44
CA SER A 636 17.73 1.07 25.64
C SER A 636 17.14 0.40 26.89
N GLY A 637 15.80 0.45 27.02
CA GLY A 637 15.07 0.02 28.21
C GLY A 637 15.18 0.99 29.40
N VAL A 638 15.98 2.06 29.27
CA VAL A 638 16.14 3.12 30.26
C VAL A 638 16.03 4.47 29.57
N TYR A 639 15.18 5.35 30.12
CA TYR A 639 14.87 6.65 29.52
C TYR A 639 14.83 7.74 30.59
N ASP A 640 15.36 8.92 30.28
CA ASP A 640 15.32 10.06 31.19
C ASP A 640 13.93 10.69 31.16
N ILE A 641 13.34 10.91 32.35
CA ILE A 641 12.01 11.50 32.51
C ILE A 641 12.15 13.02 32.43
N PRO A 642 11.49 13.71 31.49
CA PRO A 642 11.46 15.16 31.43
C PRO A 642 10.87 15.79 32.69
N SER A 643 11.31 17.00 33.04
CA SER A 643 10.84 17.70 34.25
C SER A 643 9.35 18.07 34.21
N ASP A 644 8.77 18.14 33.02
CA ASP A 644 7.37 18.48 32.74
C ASP A 644 6.50 17.25 32.47
N ALA A 645 7.01 16.03 32.71
CA ALA A 645 6.23 14.81 32.53
C ALA A 645 5.03 14.74 33.48
N GLY A 646 3.88 14.37 32.91
CA GLY A 646 2.61 14.17 33.60
C GLY A 646 2.22 12.69 33.65
N SER A 647 1.12 12.34 32.98
CA SER A 647 0.69 10.94 32.83
C SER A 647 1.57 10.26 31.78
N ILE A 648 2.27 9.19 32.15
CA ILE A 648 3.22 8.53 31.24
C ILE A 648 2.54 7.30 30.62
N LYS A 649 2.53 7.21 29.29
CA LYS A 649 2.12 6.02 28.56
C LYS A 649 3.33 5.38 27.88
N VAL A 650 3.55 4.11 28.15
CA VAL A 650 4.61 3.31 27.51
C VAL A 650 3.97 2.27 26.62
N LYS A 651 4.40 2.22 25.37
CA LYS A 651 4.03 1.18 24.41
C LYS A 651 5.26 0.34 24.06
N ILE A 652 5.19 -0.95 24.36
CA ILE A 652 6.25 -1.92 24.06
C ILE A 652 5.74 -2.84 22.96
N THR A 653 6.45 -2.92 21.83
CA THR A 653 6.10 -3.77 20.70
C THR A 653 7.07 -4.94 20.59
N ASP A 654 6.55 -6.15 20.50
CA ASP A 654 7.34 -7.38 20.36
C ASP A 654 7.68 -7.74 18.89
N LEU A 655 8.44 -8.81 18.68
CA LEU A 655 8.82 -9.29 17.34
C LEU A 655 7.66 -9.86 16.50
N LEU A 656 6.56 -10.27 17.16
CA LEU A 656 5.30 -10.65 16.51
C LEU A 656 4.47 -9.41 16.15
N SER A 657 4.97 -8.20 16.35
CA SER A 657 4.24 -6.97 16.13
C SER A 657 3.02 -6.84 17.06
N GLU A 658 2.99 -7.52 18.21
CA GLU A 658 2.03 -7.27 19.28
C GLU A 658 2.53 -6.13 20.16
N SER A 659 1.62 -5.34 20.72
CA SER A 659 1.97 -4.27 21.63
C SER A 659 1.29 -4.41 22.98
N LEU A 660 2.07 -4.15 24.02
CA LEU A 660 1.60 -3.86 25.37
C LEU A 660 1.60 -2.35 25.57
N GLU A 661 0.51 -1.81 26.13
CA GLU A 661 0.37 -0.41 26.46
C GLU A 661 0.13 -0.25 27.97
N VAL A 662 1.04 0.42 28.67
CA VAL A 662 1.00 0.58 30.14
C VAL A 662 0.99 2.05 30.49
N GLU A 663 0.07 2.45 31.36
CA GLU A 663 0.12 3.74 32.04
C GLU A 663 0.96 3.62 33.30
N VAL A 664 1.98 4.45 33.40
CA VAL A 664 2.92 4.49 34.52
C VAL A 664 2.71 5.81 35.25
N ARG A 665 2.60 5.72 36.57
CA ARG A 665 2.42 6.88 37.46
C ARG A 665 3.71 7.26 38.15
#